data_AF-Q9EQZ6-F1
#
_entry.id   AF-Q9EQZ6-F1
#
_cell.length_a   1.000
_cell.length_b   1.000
_cell.length_c   1.000
_cell.angle_alpha   90.00
_cell.angle_beta   90.00
_cell.angle_gamma   90.00
#
_symmetry.space_group_name_H-M   'P 1'
#
loop_
_entity.id
_entity.type
_entity.pdbx_description
1 polymer ?
#
loop_
_entity_poly.entity_id
_entity_poly.type
_entity_poly.pdbx_seq_one_letter_code
_entity_poly.pdbx_strand_id
1 'polypeptide(L)'
;MVAAHAAHSQSSAEWIACLDKRPLERSSEDVDIIFTRLKGVKAFEKFHPNLLRQICLCGYYENLEKGITLFRQGDIGTNWYAVLAGSLDVKVSETSSHQDAVTICTLGIGTAFGESILDNTPRHATIVTRESSELLRIEQEDFKALWEKYRQYMAGLLAPPYGVMETGSNNDRIPDKENTPLIEPHVPLRPAHTITKVPSEKILRAGKILRIAILSRAPHMIRDRKYHLKTYRQCCVGTELVDWMIQQTSCVHSRTQAVGMWQVLLEDGVLNHVDQERHFQDKYLFYRFLDDEREDAPLPTEEEKKECDEELQDTMLLLSQMGPDAHMRMILRKPPGQRTVDDLEIIYDELLHIKALSHLSTTVKRELAGVLIFESHAKGGTVLFNQGEEGTSWYIILKGSVNVVIYGKGVVCTLHEGDDFGKLALVNDAPRAASIVLREDNCHFLRVDKEDFNRILRDVEANTVRLKEHDQDVLVLEKVPAGNRAANQGNSQPQQKYTVMSGTPEKILEHFLETIRLEPSLNEATDSVLNDFVMMHCVFMPNTQLCPALVAHYHAQPSQGTEQERMDYALNNKRRVIRLVLQWAAMYGDLLQEDDVAMAFLEEFYVSVSDDARMMAAFKEQLPELEKIVKQISEDAKAPQKKHKVLLQQFNTGDERAQKRQPIRGSDEVLFKVYCIDHTYTTIRVPVAASVKEVISAVADKLGSGEGLIIVKMNSGGEKVVLKSNDVSVFTTLTINGRLFACPREQFDSLTPLPEQEGPTTGTVGTFELMSSKDLAYQMTTYDWELFNCVHELELIYHTFGRHNFKKTTANLDLFLRRFNEIQFWVVTEVCLCSQLSKRVQLLKKFIKIAAHCKEYKNLNSFFAIVMGLSNVAVSRLALTWEKLPSKFKKFYAEFESLMDPSRNHRAYRLTAAKLEPPLIPFMPLLIKDMTFTHEGNKTFIDNLVNFEKMRMIANTARTVRYYRSQPFNPDAAQANKNHQDVRSYVRQLNVIDNQRTLSQMSHRLEPRRP
;
A
#
# COMPACT_ATOMS: atom_id res chain seq x y z
N MET A 1 -16.00 -2.74 7.57
CA MET A 1 -14.66 -2.29 7.95
C MET A 1 -13.66 -3.33 7.41
N VAL A 2 -13.63 -3.73 6.13
CA VAL A 2 -13.53 -2.95 4.87
C VAL A 2 -14.29 -3.70 3.75
N ALA A 3 -15.36 -3.14 3.19
CA ALA A 3 -16.12 -3.79 2.10
C ALA A 3 -15.37 -3.81 0.75
N ALA A 4 -14.30 -3.03 0.60
CA ALA A 4 -13.40 -3.09 -0.55
C ALA A 4 -12.31 -4.17 -0.43
N HIS A 5 -12.07 -4.70 0.78
CA HIS A 5 -11.27 -5.90 0.95
C HIS A 5 -12.09 -7.17 0.73
N ALA A 6 -13.42 -7.15 0.95
CA ALA A 6 -14.28 -8.34 0.93
C ALA A 6 -14.17 -9.20 -0.35
N ALA A 7 -14.01 -8.61 -1.54
CA ALA A 7 -13.90 -9.38 -2.78
C ALA A 7 -12.57 -10.15 -2.93
N HIS A 8 -11.55 -9.81 -2.14
CA HIS A 8 -10.29 -10.55 -2.04
C HIS A 8 -9.99 -11.06 -0.62
N SER A 9 -10.76 -10.67 0.39
CA SER A 9 -10.49 -11.02 1.79
C SER A 9 -11.11 -12.35 2.19
N GLN A 10 -12.16 -12.82 1.48
CA GLN A 10 -12.55 -14.22 1.61
C GLN A 10 -11.38 -15.13 1.21
N SER A 11 -10.46 -14.71 0.34
CA SER A 11 -9.26 -15.48 -0.03
C SER A 11 -8.00 -15.11 0.77
N SER A 12 -7.85 -13.86 1.22
CA SER A 12 -6.59 -13.38 1.82
C SER A 12 -6.34 -13.89 3.25
N ALA A 13 -7.37 -14.26 3.99
CA ALA A 13 -7.25 -14.71 5.40
C ALA A 13 -7.94 -16.05 5.69
N GLU A 14 -8.59 -16.69 4.72
CA GLU A 14 -9.26 -17.98 4.92
C GLU A 14 -8.29 -19.09 5.32
N TRP A 15 -7.05 -19.05 4.80
CA TRP A 15 -6.00 -19.97 5.21
C TRP A 15 -5.66 -19.88 6.71
N ILE A 16 -5.86 -18.73 7.35
CA ILE A 16 -5.69 -18.57 8.81
C ILE A 16 -6.81 -19.33 9.53
N ALA A 17 -8.06 -19.16 9.10
CA ALA A 17 -9.18 -19.90 9.67
C ALA A 17 -9.02 -21.43 9.48
N CYS A 18 -8.40 -21.87 8.38
CA CYS A 18 -8.01 -23.27 8.18
C CYS A 18 -6.92 -23.73 9.16
N LEU A 19 -5.95 -22.87 9.51
CA LEU A 19 -4.91 -23.18 10.49
C LEU A 19 -5.41 -23.13 11.94
N ASP A 20 -6.43 -22.32 12.24
CA ASP A 20 -7.07 -22.26 13.56
C ASP A 20 -7.81 -23.57 13.90
N LYS A 21 -8.25 -24.33 12.88
CA LYS A 21 -8.75 -25.69 13.07
C LYS A 21 -7.64 -26.58 13.59
N ARG A 22 -7.94 -27.38 14.62
CA ARG A 22 -7.00 -28.38 15.15
C ARG A 22 -6.56 -29.33 14.03
N PRO A 23 -5.30 -29.83 14.03
CA PRO A 23 -4.81 -30.74 13.00
C PRO A 23 -5.76 -31.91 12.67
N LEU A 24 -6.37 -32.52 13.69
CA LEU A 24 -7.32 -33.64 13.55
C LEU A 24 -8.65 -33.28 12.88
N GLU A 25 -8.97 -31.99 12.76
CA GLU A 25 -10.23 -31.46 12.22
C GLU A 25 -10.08 -30.88 10.81
N ARG A 26 -8.86 -30.89 10.25
CA ARG A 26 -8.59 -30.32 8.92
C ARG A 26 -9.14 -31.20 7.81
N SER A 27 -9.87 -30.58 6.90
CA SER A 27 -10.34 -31.21 5.67
C SER A 27 -9.29 -31.14 4.54
N SER A 28 -9.50 -31.87 3.45
CA SER A 28 -8.64 -31.77 2.26
C SER A 28 -8.69 -30.36 1.63
N GLU A 29 -9.84 -29.70 1.66
CA GLU A 29 -10.00 -28.33 1.15
C GLU A 29 -9.21 -27.33 2.01
N ASP A 30 -9.23 -27.48 3.34
CA ASP A 30 -8.42 -26.67 4.25
C ASP A 30 -6.93 -26.77 3.89
N VAL A 31 -6.45 -28.00 3.65
CA VAL A 31 -5.06 -28.25 3.27
C VAL A 31 -4.71 -27.61 1.92
N ASP A 32 -5.60 -27.66 0.93
CA ASP A 32 -5.35 -27.05 -0.37
C ASP A 32 -5.31 -25.51 -0.31
N ILE A 33 -6.15 -24.90 0.54
CA ILE A 33 -6.14 -23.46 0.81
C ILE A 33 -4.83 -23.06 1.48
N ILE A 34 -4.43 -23.75 2.56
CA ILE A 34 -3.17 -23.50 3.27
C ILE A 34 -1.98 -23.70 2.34
N PHE A 35 -1.96 -24.81 1.58
CA PHE A 35 -0.88 -25.14 0.65
C PHE A 35 -0.69 -24.04 -0.40
N THR A 36 -1.79 -23.52 -0.93
CA THR A 36 -1.76 -22.42 -1.92
C THR A 36 -1.10 -21.17 -1.35
N ARG A 37 -1.23 -20.91 -0.05
CA ARG A 37 -0.54 -19.82 0.64
C ARG A 37 0.93 -20.15 0.91
N LEU A 38 1.21 -21.30 1.55
CA LEU A 38 2.54 -21.64 2.03
C LEU A 38 3.54 -21.90 0.90
N LYS A 39 3.10 -22.35 -0.28
CA LYS A 39 4.01 -22.56 -1.43
C LYS A 39 4.74 -21.29 -1.89
N GLY A 40 4.21 -20.11 -1.53
CA GLY A 40 4.81 -18.82 -1.84
C GLY A 40 5.77 -18.29 -0.78
N VAL A 41 6.01 -19.03 0.31
CA VAL A 41 6.96 -18.64 1.36
C VAL A 41 8.35 -19.13 0.99
N LYS A 42 9.35 -18.23 1.06
CA LYS A 42 10.73 -18.50 0.62
C LYS A 42 11.36 -19.74 1.28
N ALA A 43 11.14 -19.94 2.59
CA ALA A 43 11.57 -21.15 3.32
C ALA A 43 11.11 -22.46 2.66
N PHE A 44 9.98 -22.45 1.97
CA PHE A 44 9.33 -23.64 1.40
C PHE A 44 9.53 -23.77 -0.11
N GLU A 45 10.27 -22.85 -0.76
CA GLU A 45 10.44 -22.85 -2.21
C GLU A 45 11.10 -24.15 -2.72
N LYS A 46 12.04 -24.71 -1.95
CA LYS A 46 12.73 -25.98 -2.28
C LYS A 46 12.02 -27.23 -1.73
N PHE A 47 10.89 -27.08 -1.03
CA PHE A 47 10.22 -28.21 -0.42
C PHE A 47 9.43 -29.01 -1.46
N HIS A 48 9.57 -30.32 -1.41
CA HIS A 48 8.74 -31.22 -2.20
C HIS A 48 7.25 -31.01 -1.84
N PRO A 49 6.30 -31.01 -2.80
CA PRO A 49 4.88 -30.77 -2.52
C PRO A 49 4.30 -31.66 -1.41
N ASN A 50 4.72 -32.92 -1.34
CA ASN A 50 4.28 -33.83 -0.27
C ASN A 50 4.75 -33.36 1.13
N LEU A 51 5.98 -32.85 1.26
CA LEU A 51 6.46 -32.31 2.54
C LEU A 51 5.62 -31.10 2.95
N LEU A 52 5.38 -30.18 2.02
CA LEU A 52 4.59 -28.98 2.30
C LEU A 52 3.13 -29.34 2.67
N ARG A 53 2.53 -30.35 2.03
CA ARG A 53 1.21 -30.88 2.44
C ARG A 53 1.21 -31.44 3.85
N GLN A 54 2.28 -32.13 4.28
CA GLN A 54 2.37 -32.59 5.67
C GLN A 54 2.49 -31.42 6.65
N ILE A 55 3.25 -30.40 6.31
CA ILE A 55 3.31 -29.15 7.10
C ILE A 55 1.92 -28.49 7.20
N CYS A 56 1.14 -28.50 6.13
CA CYS A 56 -0.24 -27.99 6.14
C CYS A 56 -1.17 -28.82 7.05
N LEU A 57 -0.85 -30.08 7.35
CA LEU A 57 -1.66 -30.93 8.22
C LEU A 57 -1.35 -30.69 9.71
N CYS A 58 -0.07 -30.50 10.08
CA CYS A 58 0.35 -30.39 11.49
C CYS A 58 0.72 -28.96 11.95
N GLY A 59 0.90 -28.01 11.04
CA GLY A 59 1.35 -26.66 11.40
C GLY A 59 0.28 -25.82 12.10
N TYR A 60 0.67 -25.04 13.11
CA TYR A 60 -0.19 -24.11 13.85
C TYR A 60 0.11 -22.66 13.45
N TYR A 61 -0.90 -21.81 13.50
CA TYR A 61 -0.74 -20.37 13.27
C TYR A 61 -0.54 -19.63 14.60
N GLU A 62 0.41 -18.71 14.62
CA GLU A 62 0.69 -17.83 15.76
C GLU A 62 0.67 -16.37 15.29
N ASN A 63 -0.13 -15.53 15.94
CA ASN A 63 -0.14 -14.09 15.71
C ASN A 63 0.31 -13.38 16.99
N LEU A 64 1.55 -12.92 17.00
CA LEU A 64 2.22 -12.40 18.18
C LEU A 64 2.37 -10.88 18.08
N GLU A 65 2.07 -10.19 19.18
CA GLU A 65 2.32 -8.75 19.30
C GLU A 65 3.83 -8.44 19.40
N LYS A 66 4.21 -7.17 19.25
CA LYS A 66 5.58 -6.70 19.43
C LYS A 66 6.07 -6.92 20.88
N GLY A 67 7.31 -7.40 21.03
CA GLY A 67 7.98 -7.56 22.32
C GLY A 67 7.77 -8.91 23.01
N ILE A 68 7.06 -9.84 22.37
CA ILE A 68 6.81 -11.19 22.89
C ILE A 68 8.07 -12.04 22.74
N THR A 69 8.49 -12.66 23.84
CA THR A 69 9.62 -13.61 23.85
C THR A 69 9.09 -15.03 23.59
N LEU A 70 9.49 -15.67 22.49
CA LEU A 70 9.08 -17.04 22.17
C LEU A 70 9.75 -18.05 23.10
N PHE A 71 11.04 -17.86 23.33
CA PHE A 71 11.86 -18.65 24.26
C PHE A 71 13.13 -17.86 24.59
N ARG A 72 13.77 -18.21 25.70
CA ARG A 72 15.03 -17.65 26.16
C ARG A 72 16.19 -18.60 25.85
N GLN A 73 17.39 -18.05 25.76
CA GLN A 73 18.62 -18.83 25.72
C GLN A 73 18.70 -19.76 26.93
N GLY A 74 19.00 -21.04 26.68
CA GLY A 74 19.07 -22.10 27.68
C GLY A 74 17.76 -22.86 27.89
N ASP A 75 16.62 -22.36 27.41
CA ASP A 75 15.34 -23.06 27.52
C ASP A 75 15.36 -24.37 26.70
N ILE A 76 14.56 -25.35 27.12
CA ILE A 76 14.29 -26.54 26.30
C ILE A 76 13.32 -26.13 25.19
N GLY A 77 13.75 -26.28 23.94
CA GLY A 77 12.90 -25.98 22.78
C GLY A 77 11.82 -27.04 22.57
N THR A 78 10.61 -26.61 22.22
CA THR A 78 9.46 -27.49 21.98
C THR A 78 8.89 -27.41 20.56
N ASN A 79 9.31 -26.41 19.77
CA ASN A 79 8.70 -26.09 18.49
C ASN A 79 9.71 -25.57 17.46
N TRP A 80 9.44 -25.81 16.18
CA TRP A 80 10.10 -25.19 15.04
C TRP A 80 9.19 -24.11 14.46
N TYR A 81 9.76 -23.05 13.89
CA TYR A 81 9.02 -21.88 13.43
C TYR A 81 9.43 -21.45 12.02
N ALA A 82 8.46 -20.95 11.24
CA ALA A 82 8.70 -20.18 10.02
C ALA A 82 7.96 -18.84 10.08
N VAL A 83 8.63 -17.75 9.70
CA VAL A 83 8.05 -16.40 9.73
C VAL A 83 7.21 -16.15 8.49
N LEU A 84 5.90 -15.98 8.67
CA LEU A 84 4.95 -15.67 7.60
C LEU A 84 4.79 -14.15 7.40
N ALA A 85 4.86 -13.38 8.48
CA ALA A 85 4.90 -11.92 8.49
C ALA A 85 5.61 -11.39 9.75
N GLY A 86 6.00 -10.11 9.74
CA GLY A 86 6.75 -9.49 10.84
C GLY A 86 8.23 -9.85 10.91
N SER A 87 8.87 -9.57 12.03
CA SER A 87 10.31 -9.78 12.25
C SER A 87 10.63 -10.01 13.73
N LEU A 88 11.74 -10.72 13.99
CA LEU A 88 12.15 -11.14 15.32
C LEU A 88 13.64 -10.87 15.55
N ASP A 89 13.99 -10.40 16.74
CA ASP A 89 15.38 -10.22 17.18
C ASP A 89 15.93 -11.52 17.77
N VAL A 90 17.14 -11.89 17.36
CA VAL A 90 17.92 -12.98 17.98
C VAL A 90 18.89 -12.35 18.97
N LYS A 91 18.74 -12.69 20.26
CA LYS A 91 19.55 -12.15 21.36
C LYS A 91 20.39 -13.24 22.00
N VAL A 92 21.69 -12.99 22.17
CA VAL A 92 22.62 -13.93 22.80
C VAL A 92 23.35 -13.26 23.95
N SER A 93 23.43 -13.96 25.08
CA SER A 93 24.30 -13.62 26.21
C SER A 93 25.51 -14.55 26.23
N GLU A 94 26.69 -13.97 26.48
CA GLU A 94 27.92 -14.71 26.80
C GLU A 94 28.01 -15.07 28.29
N THR A 95 27.16 -14.49 29.14
CA THR A 95 27.07 -14.79 30.57
C THR A 95 25.88 -15.71 30.85
N SER A 96 25.72 -16.11 32.12
CA SER A 96 24.51 -16.79 32.59
C SER A 96 23.31 -15.84 32.77
N SER A 97 23.49 -14.53 32.58
CA SER A 97 22.44 -13.52 32.73
C SER A 97 21.81 -13.18 31.39
N HIS A 98 20.48 -13.29 31.28
CA HIS A 98 19.74 -12.83 30.09
C HIS A 98 19.73 -11.30 29.95
N GLN A 99 20.07 -10.54 30.99
CA GLN A 99 20.14 -9.07 30.92
C GLN A 99 21.32 -8.61 30.04
N ASP A 100 22.37 -9.44 29.96
CA ASP A 100 23.54 -9.17 29.13
C ASP A 100 23.32 -9.62 27.67
N ALA A 101 22.11 -10.11 27.34
CA ALA A 101 21.81 -10.62 26.01
C ALA A 101 21.69 -9.48 25.00
N VAL A 102 22.50 -9.56 23.95
CA VAL A 102 22.57 -8.54 22.89
C VAL A 102 21.96 -9.05 21.59
N THR A 103 21.28 -8.18 20.84
CA THR A 103 20.71 -8.54 19.53
C THR A 103 21.83 -8.71 18.50
N ILE A 104 21.98 -9.90 17.93
CA ILE A 104 23.04 -10.23 16.94
C ILE A 104 22.57 -10.10 15.50
N CYS A 105 21.30 -10.42 15.24
CA CYS A 105 20.65 -10.37 13.93
C CYS A 105 19.12 -10.29 14.07
N THR A 106 18.45 -9.98 12.96
CA THR A 106 16.99 -9.94 12.86
C THR A 106 16.50 -10.93 11.80
N LEU A 107 15.50 -11.74 12.16
CA LEU A 107 14.85 -12.72 11.30
C LEU A 107 13.58 -12.10 10.69
N GLY A 108 13.46 -12.12 9.38
CA GLY A 108 12.35 -11.59 8.60
C GLY A 108 11.47 -12.67 7.98
N ILE A 109 10.60 -12.23 7.06
CA ILE A 109 9.64 -13.10 6.36
C ILE A 109 10.37 -14.16 5.54
N GLY A 110 9.89 -15.40 5.60
CA GLY A 110 10.48 -16.52 4.86
C GLY A 110 11.73 -17.12 5.51
N THR A 111 12.20 -16.59 6.65
CA THR A 111 13.22 -17.22 7.48
C THR A 111 12.57 -18.24 8.43
N ALA A 112 13.28 -19.33 8.70
CA ALA A 112 12.84 -20.38 9.61
C ALA A 112 13.91 -20.69 10.66
N PHE A 113 13.48 -21.15 11.84
CA PHE A 113 14.36 -21.35 12.99
C PHE A 113 13.79 -22.33 14.02
N GLY A 114 14.66 -22.80 14.90
CA GLY A 114 14.28 -23.61 16.07
C GLY A 114 14.47 -25.11 15.89
N GLU A 115 15.22 -25.53 14.88
CA GLU A 115 15.56 -26.90 14.56
C GLU A 115 16.42 -27.61 15.62
N SER A 116 16.95 -26.87 16.60
CA SER A 116 17.66 -27.43 17.77
C SER A 116 16.83 -28.44 18.57
N ILE A 117 15.52 -28.47 18.37
CA ILE A 117 14.64 -29.47 18.97
C ILE A 117 14.85 -30.88 18.40
N LEU A 118 15.49 -31.03 17.23
CA LEU A 118 15.68 -32.34 16.59
C LEU A 118 16.58 -33.27 17.42
N ASP A 119 17.55 -32.72 18.15
CA ASP A 119 18.43 -33.45 19.08
C ASP A 119 18.27 -33.00 20.54
N ASN A 120 17.21 -32.25 20.84
CA ASN A 120 16.91 -31.69 22.16
C ASN A 120 18.00 -30.72 22.69
N THR A 121 18.76 -30.08 21.80
CA THR A 121 19.73 -29.05 22.20
C THR A 121 19.01 -27.84 22.80
N PRO A 122 19.41 -27.37 24.00
CA PRO A 122 18.88 -26.15 24.59
C PRO A 122 19.00 -24.95 23.64
N ARG A 123 18.06 -24.00 23.74
CA ARG A 123 18.03 -22.84 22.84
C ARG A 123 19.32 -22.03 22.91
N HIS A 124 19.95 -21.82 21.76
CA HIS A 124 21.21 -21.09 21.64
C HIS A 124 21.09 -19.58 21.94
N ALA A 125 19.88 -19.05 21.78
CA ALA A 125 19.56 -17.62 21.83
C ALA A 125 18.14 -17.40 22.39
N THR A 126 17.88 -16.18 22.86
CA THR A 126 16.55 -15.66 23.17
C THR A 126 15.98 -15.05 21.89
N ILE A 127 14.73 -15.39 21.52
CA ILE A 127 14.06 -14.83 20.34
C ILE A 127 12.85 -13.99 20.76
N VAL A 128 12.80 -12.74 20.30
CA VAL A 128 11.77 -11.77 20.67
C VAL A 128 11.17 -11.13 19.42
N THR A 129 9.84 -11.02 19.35
CA THR A 129 9.18 -10.30 18.25
C THR A 129 9.54 -8.82 18.27
N ARG A 130 10.01 -8.33 17.12
CA ARG A 130 10.42 -6.93 16.93
C ARG A 130 9.24 -6.03 16.54
N GLU A 131 8.25 -6.63 15.90
CA GLU A 131 6.98 -6.06 15.45
C GLU A 131 5.87 -7.13 15.55
N SER A 132 4.62 -6.76 15.27
CA SER A 132 3.55 -7.76 15.16
C SER A 132 3.93 -8.80 14.10
N SER A 133 3.94 -10.06 14.48
CA SER A 133 4.53 -11.14 13.69
C SER A 133 3.59 -12.34 13.58
N GLU A 134 3.49 -12.87 12.37
CA GLU A 134 2.72 -14.07 12.06
C GLU A 134 3.68 -15.22 11.82
N LEU A 135 3.53 -16.32 12.55
CA LEU A 135 4.42 -17.48 12.46
C LEU A 135 3.63 -18.75 12.16
N LEU A 136 4.27 -19.65 11.41
CA LEU A 136 3.90 -21.05 11.35
C LEU A 136 4.72 -21.82 12.39
N ARG A 137 4.06 -22.48 13.32
CA ARG A 137 4.67 -23.30 14.38
C ARG A 137 4.45 -24.78 14.09
N ILE A 138 5.50 -25.59 14.21
CA ILE A 138 5.41 -27.06 14.15
C ILE A 138 5.95 -27.62 15.46
N GLU A 139 5.20 -28.52 16.08
CA GLU A 139 5.61 -29.16 17.34
C GLU A 139 6.77 -30.13 17.11
N GLN A 140 7.57 -30.35 18.15
CA GLN A 140 8.81 -31.14 18.06
C GLN A 140 8.60 -32.56 17.51
N GLU A 141 7.56 -33.26 17.95
CA GLU A 141 7.28 -34.65 17.53
C GLU A 141 6.99 -34.72 16.03
N ASP A 142 6.09 -33.86 15.54
CA ASP A 142 5.77 -33.74 14.13
C ASP A 142 6.99 -33.34 13.31
N PHE A 143 7.75 -32.34 13.78
CA PHE A 143 8.93 -31.86 13.05
C PHE A 143 10.03 -32.93 12.94
N LYS A 144 10.26 -33.72 14.01
CA LYS A 144 11.17 -34.87 13.96
C LYS A 144 10.71 -35.90 12.93
N ALA A 145 9.43 -36.26 12.93
CA ALA A 145 8.87 -37.21 11.96
C ALA A 145 9.02 -36.71 10.50
N LEU A 146 8.76 -35.41 10.27
CA LEU A 146 8.96 -34.79 8.97
C LEU A 146 10.43 -34.80 8.55
N TRP A 147 11.33 -34.46 9.46
CA TRP A 147 12.76 -34.42 9.18
C TRP A 147 13.33 -35.81 8.88
N GLU A 148 12.97 -36.84 9.65
CA GLU A 148 13.39 -38.22 9.38
C GLU A 148 12.93 -38.71 8.01
N LYS A 149 11.70 -38.36 7.61
CA LYS A 149 11.12 -38.78 6.33
C LYS A 149 11.64 -37.97 5.13
N TYR A 150 11.88 -36.68 5.30
CA TYR A 150 12.16 -35.74 4.20
C TYR A 150 13.51 -35.04 4.32
N ARG A 151 14.46 -35.57 5.10
CA ARG A 151 15.77 -34.96 5.41
C ARG A 151 16.45 -34.33 4.19
N GLN A 152 16.48 -35.04 3.06
CA GLN A 152 17.13 -34.56 1.82
C GLN A 152 16.54 -33.25 1.29
N TYR A 153 15.23 -33.02 1.44
CA TYR A 153 14.56 -31.80 1.01
C TYR A 153 14.71 -30.65 2.01
N MET A 154 15.02 -30.97 3.27
CA MET A 154 15.23 -29.97 4.33
C MET A 154 16.70 -29.58 4.50
N ALA A 155 17.64 -30.37 3.99
CA ALA A 155 19.07 -30.17 4.24
C ALA A 155 19.57 -28.78 3.84
N GLY A 156 19.06 -28.21 2.75
CA GLY A 156 19.40 -26.86 2.31
C GLY A 156 18.78 -25.72 3.14
N LEU A 157 17.73 -25.99 3.92
CA LEU A 157 17.07 -25.01 4.78
C LEU A 157 17.63 -25.01 6.20
N LEU A 158 17.86 -26.20 6.78
CA LEU A 158 18.24 -26.32 8.19
C LEU A 158 19.72 -26.04 8.43
N ALA A 159 20.05 -25.49 9.61
CA ALA A 159 21.43 -25.34 10.06
C ALA A 159 22.09 -26.70 10.33
N PRO A 160 23.42 -26.82 10.23
CA PRO A 160 24.16 -27.96 10.78
C PRO A 160 23.91 -28.13 12.28
N PRO A 161 23.90 -29.37 12.81
CA PRO A 161 24.12 -30.65 12.12
C PRO A 161 22.88 -31.23 11.41
N TYR A 162 21.76 -30.52 11.41
CA TYR A 162 20.47 -31.01 10.90
C TYR A 162 20.34 -30.94 9.37
N GLY A 163 21.06 -29.99 8.76
CA GLY A 163 21.22 -29.81 7.33
C GLY A 163 22.68 -29.62 6.91
N VAL A 164 22.90 -29.01 5.75
CA VAL A 164 24.25 -28.72 5.23
C VAL A 164 24.72 -27.33 5.68
N MET A 165 26.04 -27.19 5.82
CA MET A 165 26.66 -25.90 6.17
C MET A 165 26.65 -24.94 4.97
N GLU A 166 26.93 -25.46 3.78
CA GLU A 166 26.96 -24.72 2.52
C GLU A 166 26.09 -25.42 1.49
N THR A 167 25.41 -24.63 0.67
CA THR A 167 24.62 -25.09 -0.49
C THR A 167 25.23 -24.67 -1.83
N GLY A 168 26.39 -24.00 -1.79
CA GLY A 168 27.14 -23.56 -2.98
C GLY A 168 27.98 -24.65 -3.65
N SER A 169 28.78 -24.26 -4.64
CA SER A 169 29.50 -25.16 -5.57
C SER A 169 30.55 -26.11 -4.96
N ASN A 170 30.74 -26.15 -3.63
CA ASN A 170 31.79 -26.95 -2.98
C ASN A 170 31.53 -28.48 -2.97
N ASN A 171 30.39 -28.96 -3.48
CA ASN A 171 30.06 -30.39 -3.51
C ASN A 171 30.66 -31.17 -4.72
N ASP A 172 31.34 -30.51 -5.67
CA ASP A 172 31.91 -31.14 -6.88
C ASP A 172 33.40 -31.48 -6.79
N ARG A 173 34.01 -31.52 -5.60
CA ARG A 173 35.44 -31.85 -5.44
C ARG A 173 35.66 -33.13 -4.65
N ILE A 174 36.06 -34.18 -5.37
CA ILE A 174 36.75 -35.37 -4.81
C ILE A 174 38.02 -34.87 -4.08
N PRO A 175 38.34 -35.36 -2.88
CA PRO A 175 39.47 -34.86 -2.11
C PRO A 175 40.77 -35.47 -2.65
N ASP A 176 41.52 -34.70 -3.42
CA ASP A 176 42.94 -34.98 -3.67
C ASP A 176 43.84 -34.12 -2.78
N LYS A 177 44.94 -34.77 -2.39
CA LYS A 177 45.81 -34.51 -1.25
C LYS A 177 46.61 -33.19 -1.28
N GLU A 178 46.86 -32.69 -0.07
CA GLU A 178 48.11 -32.07 0.43
C GLU A 178 48.79 -30.99 -0.43
N ASN A 179 48.60 -29.72 -0.04
CA ASN A 179 49.66 -28.82 0.45
C ASN A 179 49.19 -27.36 0.44
N THR A 180 49.08 -26.76 1.62
CA THR A 180 48.82 -25.33 1.82
C THR A 180 50.12 -24.66 2.27
N PRO A 181 50.64 -23.63 1.57
CA PRO A 181 51.51 -22.66 2.20
C PRO A 181 50.78 -21.34 2.43
N LEU A 182 50.84 -20.94 3.71
CA LEU A 182 50.92 -19.58 4.29
C LEU A 182 50.31 -18.38 3.56
N ILE A 183 49.48 -17.68 4.35
CA ILE A 183 48.76 -16.42 4.11
C ILE A 183 49.71 -15.26 3.81
N GLU A 184 49.46 -14.52 2.73
CA GLU A 184 49.95 -13.13 2.54
C GLU A 184 48.82 -12.12 2.88
N PRO A 185 49.13 -11.00 3.55
CA PRO A 185 48.15 -9.97 3.88
C PRO A 185 48.02 -8.91 2.76
N HIS A 186 46.79 -8.42 2.59
CA HIS A 186 46.41 -7.23 1.80
C HIS A 186 46.68 -7.25 0.28
N VAL A 187 45.71 -7.76 -0.48
CA VAL A 187 45.53 -7.43 -1.91
C VAL A 187 44.22 -6.64 -2.05
N PRO A 188 44.19 -5.46 -2.72
CA PRO A 188 42.96 -4.72 -2.96
C PRO A 188 41.99 -5.56 -3.80
N LEU A 189 40.76 -5.65 -3.31
CA LEU A 189 39.64 -6.42 -3.87
C LEU A 189 39.53 -6.22 -5.39
N ARG A 190 39.74 -7.30 -6.15
CA ARG A 190 39.48 -7.33 -7.60
C ARG A 190 37.97 -7.11 -7.83
N PRO A 191 37.56 -6.22 -8.75
CA PRO A 191 36.14 -5.97 -8.98
C PRO A 191 35.51 -7.18 -9.68
N ALA A 192 34.51 -7.78 -9.03
CA ALA A 192 33.88 -9.06 -9.38
C ALA A 192 33.42 -9.17 -10.86
N HIS A 193 33.54 -10.41 -11.38
CA HIS A 193 33.03 -10.87 -12.67
C HIS A 193 31.48 -10.78 -12.74
N THR A 194 30.86 -11.11 -13.88
CA THR A 194 29.39 -11.19 -14.08
C THR A 194 28.68 -11.78 -12.86
N ILE A 195 27.52 -11.21 -12.48
CA ILE A 195 26.81 -11.55 -11.22
C ILE A 195 26.43 -13.04 -11.18
N THR A 196 26.19 -13.63 -12.34
CA THR A 196 25.85 -15.05 -12.52
C THR A 196 26.78 -15.65 -13.59
N LYS A 197 27.30 -16.87 -13.35
CA LYS A 197 28.08 -17.62 -14.37
C LYS A 197 27.19 -18.21 -15.46
N VAL A 198 25.90 -18.41 -15.15
CA VAL A 198 24.89 -18.98 -16.04
C VAL A 198 23.66 -18.07 -15.95
N PRO A 199 23.13 -17.58 -17.08
CA PRO A 199 21.91 -16.77 -17.07
C PRO A 199 20.75 -17.55 -16.45
N SER A 200 19.89 -16.89 -15.70
CA SER A 200 18.66 -17.49 -15.22
C SER A 200 17.76 -17.87 -16.39
N GLU A 201 17.06 -19.00 -16.29
CA GLU A 201 16.22 -19.51 -17.38
C GLU A 201 15.10 -18.53 -17.77
N LYS A 202 14.54 -17.82 -16.78
CA LYS A 202 13.51 -16.79 -17.01
C LYS A 202 14.07 -15.58 -17.77
N ILE A 203 15.26 -15.08 -17.42
CA ILE A 203 15.86 -13.92 -18.09
C ILE A 203 16.38 -14.31 -19.48
N LEU A 204 16.91 -15.53 -19.63
CA LEU A 204 17.29 -16.08 -20.94
C LEU A 204 16.09 -16.13 -21.88
N ARG A 205 14.95 -16.65 -21.39
CA ARG A 205 13.69 -16.65 -22.15
C ARG A 205 13.23 -15.23 -22.49
N ALA A 206 13.27 -14.31 -21.52
CA ALA A 206 12.92 -12.91 -21.76
C ALA A 206 13.76 -12.27 -22.88
N GLY A 207 15.08 -12.50 -22.87
CA GLY A 207 15.97 -12.02 -23.93
C GLY A 207 15.63 -12.58 -25.30
N LYS A 208 15.30 -13.87 -25.38
CA LYS A 208 14.86 -14.52 -26.64
C LYS A 208 13.57 -13.87 -27.17
N ILE A 209 12.55 -13.69 -26.32
CA ILE A 209 11.28 -13.06 -26.70
C ILE A 209 11.50 -11.63 -27.20
N LEU A 210 12.29 -10.82 -26.48
CA LEU A 210 12.58 -9.45 -26.91
C LEU A 210 13.33 -9.39 -28.24
N ARG A 211 14.34 -10.25 -28.44
CA ARG A 211 15.07 -10.33 -29.71
C ARG A 211 14.14 -10.67 -30.87
N ILE A 212 13.28 -11.68 -30.70
CA ILE A 212 12.31 -12.09 -31.74
C ILE A 212 11.33 -10.96 -32.05
N ALA A 213 10.83 -10.26 -31.03
CA ALA A 213 9.94 -9.11 -31.22
C ALA A 213 10.63 -7.98 -31.99
N ILE A 214 11.90 -7.69 -31.70
CA ILE A 214 12.68 -6.67 -32.43
C ILE A 214 12.89 -7.09 -33.88
N LEU A 215 13.33 -8.31 -34.16
CA LEU A 215 13.50 -8.80 -35.53
C LEU A 215 12.20 -8.81 -36.33
N SER A 216 11.06 -9.01 -35.67
CA SER A 216 9.74 -9.05 -36.32
C SER A 216 9.14 -7.65 -36.55
N ARG A 217 9.33 -6.71 -35.62
CA ARG A 217 8.66 -5.39 -35.63
C ARG A 217 9.56 -4.23 -36.03
N ALA A 218 10.87 -4.34 -35.81
CA ALA A 218 11.87 -3.32 -36.09
C ALA A 218 13.23 -3.93 -36.53
N PRO A 219 13.30 -4.65 -37.67
CA PRO A 219 14.50 -5.40 -38.07
C PRO A 219 15.77 -4.54 -38.18
N HIS A 220 15.63 -3.25 -38.49
CA HIS A 220 16.74 -2.32 -38.65
C HIS A 220 17.55 -2.05 -37.36
N MET A 221 17.02 -2.44 -36.19
CA MET A 221 17.69 -2.25 -34.90
C MET A 221 18.84 -3.23 -34.68
N ILE A 222 18.72 -4.48 -35.16
CA ILE A 222 19.78 -5.49 -35.08
C ILE A 222 20.45 -5.58 -36.45
N ARG A 223 21.64 -5.01 -36.55
CA ARG A 223 22.42 -5.00 -37.79
C ARG A 223 23.89 -4.70 -37.52
N ASP A 224 24.71 -4.84 -38.54
CA ASP A 224 26.11 -4.44 -38.46
C ASP A 224 26.23 -2.92 -38.37
N ARG A 225 27.11 -2.45 -37.48
CA ARG A 225 27.37 -1.02 -37.24
C ARG A 225 28.86 -0.75 -37.32
N LYS A 226 29.24 0.29 -38.06
CA LYS A 226 30.64 0.73 -38.20
C LYS A 226 30.91 1.89 -37.27
N TYR A 227 31.97 1.79 -36.46
CA TYR A 227 32.43 2.85 -35.58
C TYR A 227 33.94 2.79 -35.45
N HIS A 228 34.63 3.93 -35.64
CA HIS A 228 36.10 4.03 -35.71
C HIS A 228 36.76 2.90 -36.54
N LEU A 229 36.27 2.70 -37.78
CA LEU A 229 36.75 1.68 -38.73
C LEU A 229 36.55 0.21 -38.30
N LYS A 230 36.03 -0.06 -37.10
CA LYS A 230 35.62 -1.40 -36.66
C LYS A 230 34.15 -1.62 -37.00
N THR A 231 33.84 -2.81 -37.51
CA THR A 231 32.46 -3.26 -37.71
C THR A 231 32.04 -4.12 -36.52
N TYR A 232 31.02 -3.69 -35.82
CA TYR A 232 30.37 -4.44 -34.75
C TYR A 232 29.19 -5.19 -35.37
N ARG A 233 29.30 -6.52 -35.44
CA ARG A 233 28.32 -7.39 -36.10
C ARG A 233 27.03 -7.50 -35.27
N GLN A 234 25.89 -7.47 -35.97
CA GLN A 234 24.53 -7.73 -35.46
C GLN A 234 24.28 -7.15 -34.06
N CYS A 235 24.43 -5.83 -33.91
CA CYS A 235 24.28 -5.14 -32.63
C CYS A 235 23.21 -4.05 -32.67
N CYS A 236 22.67 -3.77 -31.48
CA CYS A 236 21.71 -2.72 -31.18
C CYS A 236 22.42 -1.47 -30.64
N VAL A 237 21.71 -0.35 -30.60
CA VAL A 237 22.14 0.87 -29.90
C VAL A 237 21.32 1.06 -28.62
N GLY A 238 21.97 1.46 -27.52
CA GLY A 238 21.32 1.69 -26.22
C GLY A 238 20.08 2.60 -26.31
N THR A 239 20.21 3.77 -26.95
CA THR A 239 19.09 4.71 -27.15
C THR A 239 17.95 4.11 -27.97
N GLU A 240 18.25 3.36 -29.03
CA GLU A 240 17.25 2.73 -29.89
C GLU A 240 16.47 1.63 -29.13
N LEU A 241 17.15 0.86 -28.26
CA LEU A 241 16.51 -0.14 -27.41
C LEU A 241 15.56 0.49 -26.39
N VAL A 242 15.94 1.64 -25.81
CA VAL A 242 15.09 2.41 -24.91
C VAL A 242 13.85 2.93 -25.64
N ASP A 243 14.03 3.52 -26.83
CA ASP A 243 12.93 4.04 -27.64
C ASP A 243 11.93 2.93 -28.01
N TRP A 244 12.45 1.79 -28.45
CA TRP A 244 11.63 0.65 -28.83
C TRP A 244 10.81 0.13 -27.65
N MET A 245 11.42 -0.06 -26.49
CA MET A 245 10.73 -0.58 -25.29
C MET A 245 9.58 0.33 -24.86
N ILE A 246 9.78 1.66 -24.87
CA ILE A 246 8.73 2.65 -24.56
C ILE A 246 7.58 2.58 -25.57
N GLN A 247 7.85 2.29 -26.85
CA GLN A 247 6.82 2.18 -27.88
C GLN A 247 6.03 0.87 -27.81
N GLN A 248 6.61 -0.22 -27.30
CA GLN A 248 5.96 -1.54 -27.34
C GLN A 248 4.91 -1.77 -26.24
N THR A 249 5.02 -1.11 -25.09
CA THR A 249 4.19 -1.39 -23.91
C THR A 249 3.84 -0.13 -23.11
N SER A 250 2.66 -0.12 -22.50
CA SER A 250 2.22 0.97 -21.61
C SER A 250 2.72 0.86 -20.17
N CYS A 251 3.39 -0.23 -19.78
CA CYS A 251 3.91 -0.40 -18.42
C CYS A 251 5.26 0.33 -18.20
N VAL A 252 5.83 0.93 -19.25
CA VAL A 252 7.08 1.70 -19.19
C VAL A 252 6.78 3.19 -19.32
N HIS A 253 7.07 3.94 -18.27
CA HIS A 253 6.71 5.34 -18.13
C HIS A 253 7.89 6.30 -18.33
N SER A 254 9.14 5.84 -18.30
CA SER A 254 10.30 6.72 -18.50
C SER A 254 11.48 5.98 -19.14
N ARG A 255 12.40 6.77 -19.73
CA ARG A 255 13.69 6.26 -20.23
C ARG A 255 14.51 5.61 -19.11
N THR A 256 14.50 6.22 -17.93
CA THR A 256 15.14 5.69 -16.71
C THR A 256 14.60 4.31 -16.31
N GLN A 257 13.29 4.09 -16.42
CA GLN A 257 12.70 2.77 -16.17
C GLN A 257 13.16 1.76 -17.21
N ALA A 258 13.17 2.14 -18.49
CA ALA A 258 13.66 1.28 -19.57
C ALA A 258 15.14 0.89 -19.38
N VAL A 259 15.99 1.82 -18.93
CA VAL A 259 17.40 1.53 -18.56
C VAL A 259 17.47 0.43 -17.49
N GLY A 260 16.66 0.54 -16.43
CA GLY A 260 16.60 -0.49 -15.39
C GLY A 260 16.16 -1.86 -15.93
N MET A 261 15.16 -1.89 -16.82
CA MET A 261 14.68 -3.13 -17.43
C MET A 261 15.73 -3.79 -18.34
N TRP A 262 16.45 -3.01 -19.16
CA TRP A 262 17.54 -3.53 -19.98
C TRP A 262 18.75 -3.96 -19.15
N GLN A 263 19.00 -3.27 -18.03
CA GLN A 263 20.06 -3.64 -17.08
C GLN A 263 19.87 -5.06 -16.52
N VAL A 264 18.62 -5.54 -16.37
CA VAL A 264 18.33 -6.94 -15.96
C VAL A 264 18.96 -7.94 -16.95
N LEU A 265 18.80 -7.71 -18.25
CA LEU A 265 19.36 -8.61 -19.28
C LEU A 265 20.88 -8.50 -19.34
N LEU A 266 21.42 -7.30 -19.09
CA LEU A 266 22.85 -7.06 -19.14
C LEU A 266 23.60 -7.67 -17.96
N GLU A 267 23.08 -7.50 -16.74
CA GLU A 267 23.75 -8.04 -15.55
C GLU A 267 23.75 -9.58 -15.51
N ASP A 268 22.79 -10.22 -16.17
CA ASP A 268 22.65 -11.67 -16.30
C ASP A 268 23.32 -12.24 -17.58
N GLY A 269 23.91 -11.37 -18.42
CA GLY A 269 24.70 -11.76 -19.60
C GLY A 269 23.89 -12.17 -20.84
N VAL A 270 22.59 -11.88 -20.88
CA VAL A 270 21.70 -12.18 -22.02
C VAL A 270 21.75 -11.08 -23.09
N LEU A 271 22.08 -9.84 -22.69
CA LEU A 271 22.37 -8.71 -23.57
C LEU A 271 23.73 -8.11 -23.18
N ASN A 272 24.73 -8.17 -24.04
CA ASN A 272 26.10 -7.81 -23.69
C ASN A 272 26.53 -6.51 -24.35
N HIS A 273 27.18 -5.61 -23.60
CA HIS A 273 27.90 -4.49 -24.22
C HIS A 273 29.10 -5.03 -25.01
N VAL A 274 29.31 -4.53 -26.22
CA VAL A 274 30.37 -5.05 -27.12
C VAL A 274 31.78 -4.90 -26.54
N ASP A 275 31.99 -3.90 -25.68
CA ASP A 275 33.26 -3.68 -24.95
C ASP A 275 33.19 -4.13 -23.47
N GLN A 276 32.22 -4.98 -23.11
CA GLN A 276 32.09 -5.61 -21.78
C GLN A 276 31.88 -4.61 -20.62
N GLU A 277 31.19 -3.51 -20.88
CA GLU A 277 30.71 -2.62 -19.81
C GLU A 277 29.63 -3.31 -18.97
N ARG A 278 29.68 -3.08 -17.66
CA ARG A 278 28.80 -3.73 -16.66
C ARG A 278 27.45 -3.05 -16.46
N HIS A 279 27.19 -1.98 -17.21
CA HIS A 279 26.07 -1.09 -17.03
C HIS A 279 25.47 -0.72 -18.38
N PHE A 280 24.15 -0.87 -18.48
CA PHE A 280 23.38 -0.41 -19.61
C PHE A 280 23.25 1.11 -19.53
N GLN A 281 23.47 1.79 -20.64
CA GLN A 281 23.34 3.24 -20.73
C GLN A 281 22.44 3.61 -21.90
N ASP A 282 21.58 4.59 -21.66
CA ASP A 282 20.81 5.28 -22.68
C ASP A 282 21.70 6.24 -23.48
N LYS A 283 22.64 5.65 -24.23
CA LYS A 283 23.62 6.35 -25.06
C LYS A 283 23.81 5.64 -26.39
N TYR A 284 24.57 6.28 -27.27
CA TYR A 284 25.02 5.68 -28.53
C TYR A 284 26.13 4.64 -28.31
N LEU A 285 25.80 3.58 -27.57
CA LEU A 285 26.66 2.44 -27.25
C LEU A 285 26.06 1.17 -27.84
N PHE A 286 26.91 0.20 -28.19
CA PHE A 286 26.46 -1.02 -28.87
C PHE A 286 26.28 -2.20 -27.93
N TYR A 287 25.17 -2.90 -28.09
CA TYR A 287 24.82 -4.08 -27.32
C TYR A 287 24.44 -5.25 -28.24
N ARG A 288 24.75 -6.48 -27.86
CA ARG A 288 24.47 -7.69 -28.65
C ARG A 288 23.70 -8.71 -27.82
N PHE A 289 22.62 -9.26 -28.37
CA PHE A 289 21.90 -10.36 -27.74
C PHE A 289 22.75 -11.64 -27.78
N LEU A 290 22.59 -12.50 -26.78
CA LEU A 290 23.34 -13.74 -26.66
C LEU A 290 23.19 -14.66 -27.90
N ASP A 291 21.99 -14.73 -28.49
CA ASP A 291 21.75 -15.50 -29.72
C ASP A 291 22.59 -14.99 -30.91
N ASP A 292 22.81 -13.68 -30.98
CA ASP A 292 23.51 -13.02 -32.08
C ASP A 292 25.04 -13.06 -31.92
N GLU A 293 25.57 -13.58 -30.80
CA GLU A 293 27.01 -13.88 -30.67
C GLU A 293 27.46 -14.95 -31.67
N ARG A 294 26.57 -15.88 -32.02
CA ARG A 294 26.83 -16.85 -33.09
C ARG A 294 26.73 -16.17 -34.45
N GLU A 295 27.64 -16.53 -35.36
CA GLU A 295 27.71 -15.92 -36.69
C GLU A 295 26.46 -16.23 -37.52
N ASP A 296 26.02 -17.49 -37.49
CA ASP A 296 24.84 -17.98 -38.20
C ASP A 296 23.58 -18.03 -37.29
N ALA A 297 23.32 -16.95 -36.55
CA ALA A 297 22.14 -16.89 -35.68
C ALA A 297 20.85 -17.04 -36.52
N PRO A 298 20.02 -18.07 -36.27
CA PRO A 298 18.86 -18.34 -37.10
C PRO A 298 17.80 -17.22 -36.97
N LEU A 299 17.10 -16.97 -38.07
CA LEU A 299 15.93 -16.10 -38.08
C LEU A 299 14.77 -16.78 -37.33
N PRO A 300 13.90 -16.01 -36.64
CA PRO A 300 12.78 -16.57 -35.91
C PRO A 300 11.81 -17.32 -36.82
N THR A 301 11.41 -18.52 -36.42
CA THR A 301 10.34 -19.28 -37.09
C THR A 301 8.97 -18.62 -36.88
N GLU A 302 7.99 -18.90 -37.75
CA GLU A 302 6.63 -18.35 -37.58
C GLU A 302 5.96 -18.81 -36.27
N GLU A 303 6.30 -20.00 -35.78
CA GLU A 303 5.83 -20.50 -34.49
C GLU A 303 6.42 -19.70 -33.33
N GLU A 304 7.74 -19.45 -33.35
CA GLU A 304 8.41 -18.61 -32.35
C GLU A 304 7.93 -17.15 -32.39
N LYS A 305 7.59 -16.61 -33.57
CA LYS A 305 6.98 -15.28 -33.68
C LYS A 305 5.61 -15.22 -33.03
N LYS A 306 4.79 -16.26 -33.21
CA LYS A 306 3.47 -16.36 -32.59
C LYS A 306 3.59 -16.48 -31.07
N GLU A 307 4.46 -17.36 -30.60
CA GLU A 307 4.75 -17.55 -29.16
C GLU A 307 5.28 -16.24 -28.54
N CYS A 308 6.17 -15.54 -29.25
CA CYS A 308 6.65 -14.22 -28.87
C CYS A 308 5.53 -13.18 -28.74
N ASP A 309 4.60 -13.13 -29.69
CA ASP A 309 3.48 -12.19 -29.64
C ASP A 309 2.53 -12.46 -28.46
N GLU A 310 2.44 -13.72 -28.00
CA GLU A 310 1.67 -14.14 -26.82
C GLU A 310 2.40 -13.79 -25.51
N GLU A 311 3.72 -14.00 -25.42
CA GLU A 311 4.51 -13.81 -24.18
C GLU A 311 5.08 -12.40 -23.98
N LEU A 312 5.07 -11.53 -25.00
CA LEU A 312 5.75 -10.24 -24.94
C LEU A 312 5.25 -9.36 -23.79
N GLN A 313 3.94 -9.32 -23.54
CA GLN A 313 3.38 -8.45 -22.50
C GLN A 313 3.77 -8.92 -21.09
N ASP A 314 3.74 -10.23 -20.86
CA ASP A 314 4.16 -10.83 -19.58
C ASP A 314 5.67 -10.68 -19.37
N THR A 315 6.45 -10.79 -20.45
CA THR A 315 7.89 -10.53 -20.44
C THR A 315 8.19 -9.08 -20.05
N MET A 316 7.46 -8.12 -20.62
CA MET A 316 7.60 -6.69 -20.27
C MET A 316 7.21 -6.43 -18.82
N LEU A 317 6.15 -7.08 -18.32
CA LEU A 317 5.73 -6.98 -16.92
C LEU A 317 6.81 -7.54 -15.97
N LEU A 318 7.33 -8.74 -16.25
CA LEU A 318 8.43 -9.36 -15.51
C LEU A 318 9.64 -8.42 -15.41
N LEU A 319 10.08 -7.87 -16.54
CA LEU A 319 11.21 -6.94 -16.55
C LEU A 319 10.90 -5.64 -15.81
N SER A 320 9.67 -5.14 -15.86
CA SER A 320 9.27 -3.96 -15.09
C SER A 320 9.28 -4.19 -13.57
N GLN A 321 9.10 -5.44 -13.14
CA GLN A 321 9.22 -5.86 -11.74
C GLN A 321 10.67 -6.10 -11.32
N MET A 322 11.57 -6.53 -12.21
CA MET A 322 12.99 -6.76 -11.87
C MET A 322 13.87 -5.52 -12.05
N GLY A 323 13.46 -4.63 -12.96
CA GLY A 323 14.23 -3.47 -13.42
C GLY A 323 14.68 -2.51 -12.32
N PRO A 324 13.81 -2.13 -11.35
CA PRO A 324 14.22 -1.17 -10.33
C PRO A 324 15.36 -1.68 -9.43
N ASP A 325 15.36 -2.95 -9.01
CA ASP A 325 16.47 -3.52 -8.22
C ASP A 325 17.77 -3.59 -9.03
N ALA A 326 17.68 -3.97 -10.31
CA ALA A 326 18.82 -4.01 -11.21
C ALA A 326 19.40 -2.60 -11.43
N HIS A 327 18.53 -1.59 -11.56
CA HIS A 327 18.92 -0.19 -11.65
C HIS A 327 19.61 0.28 -10.37
N MET A 328 19.03 0.00 -9.20
CA MET A 328 19.63 0.33 -7.90
C MET A 328 21.02 -0.30 -7.76
N ARG A 329 21.18 -1.60 -8.08
CA ARG A 329 22.51 -2.27 -8.05
C ARG A 329 23.52 -1.62 -8.98
N MET A 330 23.10 -1.25 -10.19
CA MET A 330 23.95 -0.56 -11.16
C MET A 330 24.46 0.78 -10.59
N ILE A 331 23.56 1.55 -9.97
CA ILE A 331 23.90 2.86 -9.39
C ILE A 331 24.76 2.70 -8.13
N LEU A 332 24.44 1.76 -7.24
CA LEU A 332 25.16 1.56 -5.98
C LEU A 332 26.61 1.11 -6.16
N ARG A 333 27.00 0.67 -7.36
CA ARG A 333 28.42 0.44 -7.72
C ARG A 333 29.22 1.73 -7.87
N LYS A 334 28.56 2.90 -8.01
CA LYS A 334 29.22 4.20 -7.91
C LYS A 334 29.62 4.47 -6.45
N PRO A 335 30.84 4.99 -6.20
CA PRO A 335 31.21 5.48 -4.87
C PRO A 335 30.21 6.52 -4.34
N PRO A 336 29.94 6.56 -3.01
CA PRO A 336 29.04 7.52 -2.37
C PRO A 336 29.14 8.96 -2.91
N GLY A 337 30.34 9.53 -2.96
CA GLY A 337 30.59 10.91 -3.40
C GLY A 337 30.44 11.17 -4.90
N GLN A 338 30.15 10.16 -5.73
CA GLN A 338 29.97 10.28 -7.19
C GLN A 338 28.52 10.09 -7.64
N ARG A 339 27.58 9.95 -6.71
CA ARG A 339 26.15 9.79 -7.02
C ARG A 339 25.54 11.15 -7.35
N THR A 340 24.83 11.18 -8.48
CA THR A 340 24.04 12.36 -8.90
C THR A 340 22.75 12.45 -8.09
N VAL A 341 22.03 13.56 -8.20
CA VAL A 341 20.72 13.72 -7.53
C VAL A 341 19.73 12.65 -7.99
N ASP A 342 19.67 12.38 -9.30
CA ASP A 342 18.81 11.35 -9.88
C ASP A 342 19.19 9.95 -9.37
N ASP A 343 20.49 9.68 -9.19
CA ASP A 343 20.97 8.41 -8.62
C ASP A 343 20.44 8.22 -7.19
N LEU A 344 20.47 9.27 -6.37
CA LEU A 344 20.01 9.23 -4.99
C LEU A 344 18.50 9.00 -4.90
N GLU A 345 17.72 9.60 -5.80
CA GLU A 345 16.27 9.41 -5.87
C GLU A 345 15.91 7.96 -6.24
N ILE A 346 16.59 7.37 -7.23
CA ILE A 346 16.36 5.98 -7.63
C ILE A 346 16.70 5.01 -6.50
N ILE A 347 17.83 5.23 -5.80
CA ILE A 347 18.18 4.41 -4.64
C ILE A 347 17.11 4.56 -3.57
N TYR A 348 16.76 5.79 -3.18
CA TYR A 348 15.79 6.08 -2.13
C TYR A 348 14.43 5.40 -2.39
N ASP A 349 13.93 5.46 -3.63
CA ASP A 349 12.69 4.80 -4.02
C ASP A 349 12.71 3.29 -3.72
N GLU A 350 13.82 2.62 -4.00
CA GLU A 350 13.98 1.19 -3.70
C GLU A 350 14.17 0.90 -2.21
N LEU A 351 14.81 1.80 -1.45
CA LEU A 351 14.93 1.65 0.01
C LEU A 351 13.57 1.61 0.72
N LEU A 352 12.53 2.22 0.14
CA LEU A 352 11.16 2.15 0.68
C LEU A 352 10.58 0.73 0.63
N HIS A 353 11.14 -0.16 -0.19
CA HIS A 353 10.70 -1.54 -0.37
C HIS A 353 11.55 -2.54 0.42
N ILE A 354 12.64 -2.10 1.05
CA ILE A 354 13.51 -2.97 1.85
C ILE A 354 12.99 -3.04 3.29
N LYS A 355 12.50 -4.23 3.70
CA LYS A 355 11.88 -4.44 5.00
C LYS A 355 12.79 -4.09 6.18
N ALA A 356 14.08 -4.42 6.12
CA ALA A 356 15.06 -4.05 7.15
C ALA A 356 15.13 -2.53 7.41
N LEU A 357 14.80 -1.71 6.40
CA LEU A 357 14.81 -0.25 6.49
C LEU A 357 13.44 0.35 6.86
N SER A 358 12.37 -0.44 6.91
CA SER A 358 10.98 0.04 7.04
C SER A 358 10.78 0.98 8.23
N HIS A 359 11.38 0.62 9.37
CA HIS A 359 11.31 1.31 10.66
C HIS A 359 12.12 2.62 10.73
N LEU A 360 12.96 2.91 9.74
CA LEU A 360 13.78 4.12 9.71
C LEU A 360 12.96 5.31 9.17
N SER A 361 13.27 6.51 9.67
CA SER A 361 12.62 7.75 9.20
C SER A 361 12.96 8.04 7.74
N THR A 362 12.15 8.90 7.12
CA THR A 362 12.38 9.34 5.74
C THR A 362 13.74 10.03 5.59
N THR A 363 14.14 10.85 6.57
CA THR A 363 15.44 11.53 6.58
C THR A 363 16.59 10.53 6.58
N VAL A 364 16.56 9.55 7.49
CA VAL A 364 17.59 8.51 7.56
C VAL A 364 17.67 7.73 6.25
N LYS A 365 16.54 7.34 5.66
CA LYS A 365 16.53 6.64 4.35
C LYS A 365 17.16 7.47 3.23
N ARG A 366 16.92 8.79 3.20
CA ARG A 366 17.52 9.69 2.22
C ARG A 366 19.03 9.80 2.40
N GLU A 367 19.52 9.90 3.64
CA GLU A 367 20.96 9.91 3.90
C GLU A 367 21.60 8.56 3.58
N LEU A 368 20.92 7.45 3.88
CA LEU A 368 21.35 6.10 3.52
C LEU A 368 21.55 5.94 2.01
N ALA A 369 20.69 6.53 1.18
CA ALA A 369 20.87 6.50 -0.28
C ALA A 369 22.23 7.09 -0.72
N GLY A 370 22.75 8.06 0.03
CA GLY A 370 24.05 8.68 -0.21
C GLY A 370 25.24 7.81 0.18
N VAL A 371 25.09 6.93 1.17
CA VAL A 371 26.24 6.21 1.78
C VAL A 371 26.25 4.71 1.54
N LEU A 372 25.09 4.10 1.24
CA LEU A 372 24.96 2.64 1.12
C LEU A 372 25.92 2.09 0.08
N ILE A 373 26.68 1.07 0.44
CA ILE A 373 27.62 0.39 -0.45
C ILE A 373 27.01 -0.95 -0.88
N PHE A 374 27.05 -1.25 -2.18
CA PHE A 374 26.69 -2.57 -2.67
C PHE A 374 27.91 -3.49 -2.63
N GLU A 375 27.81 -4.60 -1.92
CA GLU A 375 28.86 -5.61 -1.78
C GLU A 375 28.36 -6.97 -2.30
N SER A 376 29.17 -7.67 -3.09
CA SER A 376 28.79 -8.96 -3.69
C SER A 376 29.94 -9.97 -3.59
N HIS A 377 29.60 -11.20 -3.26
CA HIS A 377 30.56 -12.30 -3.08
C HIS A 377 30.13 -13.53 -3.87
N ALA A 378 31.06 -14.12 -4.61
CA ALA A 378 30.73 -15.17 -5.57
C ALA A 378 30.57 -16.57 -4.95
N LYS A 379 31.28 -16.88 -3.86
CA LYS A 379 31.38 -18.25 -3.31
C LYS A 379 30.78 -18.38 -1.92
N GLY A 380 30.01 -19.44 -1.72
CA GLY A 380 29.67 -19.98 -0.41
C GLY A 380 30.93 -20.35 0.37
N GLY A 381 30.85 -20.26 1.69
CA GLY A 381 31.98 -20.45 2.61
C GLY A 381 32.86 -19.21 2.80
N THR A 382 32.64 -18.14 2.03
CA THR A 382 33.35 -16.88 2.26
C THR A 382 32.99 -16.32 3.63
N VAL A 383 34.00 -16.05 4.46
CA VAL A 383 33.83 -15.42 5.78
C VAL A 383 33.75 -13.90 5.58
N LEU A 384 32.66 -13.30 6.02
CA LEU A 384 32.42 -11.86 5.89
C LEU A 384 33.12 -11.07 7.01
N PHE A 385 33.08 -11.60 8.24
CA PHE A 385 33.87 -11.15 9.40
C PHE A 385 33.87 -12.25 10.48
N ASN A 386 34.81 -12.18 11.40
CA ASN A 386 34.97 -13.13 12.51
C ASN A 386 34.47 -12.58 13.85
N GLN A 387 33.97 -13.46 14.72
CA GLN A 387 33.73 -13.16 16.12
C GLN A 387 35.03 -12.66 16.78
N GLY A 388 34.93 -11.57 17.54
CA GLY A 388 36.04 -10.89 18.19
C GLY A 388 36.67 -9.75 17.38
N GLU A 389 36.38 -9.63 16.08
CA GLU A 389 36.86 -8.51 15.27
C GLU A 389 36.17 -7.18 15.62
N GLU A 390 36.74 -6.05 15.22
CA GLU A 390 36.08 -4.76 15.37
C GLU A 390 34.79 -4.67 14.52
N GLY A 391 33.75 -4.07 15.07
CA GLY A 391 32.52 -3.75 14.35
C GLY A 391 32.69 -2.62 13.34
N THR A 392 32.94 -2.92 12.06
CA THR A 392 33.17 -1.90 11.02
C THR A 392 31.94 -1.53 10.21
N SER A 393 30.98 -2.45 10.06
CA SER A 393 29.84 -2.24 9.15
C SER A 393 28.55 -2.95 9.60
N TRP A 394 27.40 -2.43 9.15
CA TRP A 394 26.08 -3.05 9.22
C TRP A 394 25.69 -3.55 7.82
N TYR A 395 25.06 -4.73 7.77
CA TYR A 395 24.75 -5.42 6.52
C TYR A 395 23.26 -5.78 6.42
N ILE A 396 22.70 -5.67 5.22
CA ILE A 396 21.38 -6.16 4.85
C ILE A 396 21.53 -7.09 3.66
N ILE A 397 20.88 -8.25 3.70
CA ILE A 397 20.98 -9.27 2.65
C ILE A 397 19.99 -8.93 1.52
N LEU A 398 20.51 -8.63 0.33
CA LEU A 398 19.70 -8.45 -0.88
C LEU A 398 19.53 -9.76 -1.68
N LYS A 399 20.50 -10.66 -1.60
CA LYS A 399 20.45 -11.96 -2.27
C LYS A 399 21.29 -12.96 -1.52
N GLY A 400 20.81 -14.20 -1.48
CA GLY A 400 21.48 -15.33 -0.88
C GLY A 400 21.18 -15.48 0.62
N SER A 401 22.07 -16.17 1.31
CA SER A 401 21.95 -16.50 2.73
C SER A 401 23.31 -16.62 3.42
N VAL A 402 23.31 -16.45 4.74
CA VAL A 402 24.51 -16.54 5.58
C VAL A 402 24.23 -17.35 6.85
N ASN A 403 25.25 -18.01 7.36
CA ASN A 403 25.24 -18.67 8.66
C ASN A 403 25.79 -17.71 9.73
N VAL A 404 25.10 -17.64 10.88
CA VAL A 404 25.58 -16.93 12.07
C VAL A 404 26.28 -17.93 12.98
N VAL A 405 27.59 -17.79 13.15
CA VAL A 405 28.44 -18.76 13.87
C VAL A 405 28.96 -18.14 15.17
N ILE A 406 28.75 -18.82 16.30
CA ILE A 406 29.31 -18.42 17.59
C ILE A 406 30.24 -19.51 18.10
N TYR A 407 31.44 -19.15 18.53
CA TYR A 407 32.41 -20.06 19.10
C TYR A 407 31.81 -20.82 20.30
N GLY A 408 31.97 -22.14 20.30
CA GLY A 408 31.38 -23.03 21.30
C GLY A 408 29.90 -23.38 21.09
N LYS A 409 29.18 -22.67 20.21
CA LYS A 409 27.76 -22.97 19.88
C LYS A 409 27.54 -23.45 18.44
N GLY A 410 28.49 -23.19 17.53
CA GLY A 410 28.34 -23.53 16.12
C GLY A 410 27.39 -22.56 15.41
N VAL A 411 26.63 -23.07 14.44
CA VAL A 411 25.64 -22.27 13.69
C VAL A 411 24.40 -22.03 14.55
N VAL A 412 24.21 -20.79 14.98
CA VAL A 412 23.09 -20.39 15.85
C VAL A 412 21.80 -20.23 15.07
N CYS A 413 21.88 -19.65 13.89
CA CYS A 413 20.77 -19.48 12.94
C CYS A 413 21.29 -19.21 11.53
N THR A 414 20.39 -19.25 10.55
CA THR A 414 20.65 -18.89 9.16
C THR A 414 19.80 -17.69 8.77
N LEU A 415 20.41 -16.72 8.09
CA LEU A 415 19.76 -15.49 7.64
C LEU A 415 19.59 -15.53 6.13
N HIS A 416 18.49 -14.95 5.64
CA HIS A 416 18.11 -14.94 4.23
C HIS A 416 17.89 -13.50 3.74
N GLU A 417 17.64 -13.34 2.44
CA GLU A 417 17.23 -12.06 1.86
C GLU A 417 16.16 -11.32 2.68
N GLY A 418 16.41 -10.03 2.91
CA GLY A 418 15.57 -9.16 3.73
C GLY A 418 16.02 -9.07 5.20
N ASP A 419 16.82 -10.02 5.67
CA ASP A 419 17.39 -10.02 7.03
C ASP A 419 18.60 -9.06 7.12
N ASP A 420 18.90 -8.62 8.34
CA ASP A 420 20.02 -7.72 8.63
C ASP A 420 20.85 -8.17 9.86
N PHE A 421 22.12 -7.79 9.87
CA PHE A 421 23.07 -8.21 10.90
C PHE A 421 24.26 -7.25 11.07
N GLY A 422 24.94 -7.36 12.21
CA GLY A 422 26.17 -6.59 12.49
C GLY A 422 25.94 -5.17 13.01
N LYS A 423 24.68 -4.75 13.23
CA LYS A 423 24.34 -3.42 13.77
C LYS A 423 24.90 -3.18 15.18
N LEU A 424 24.89 -4.20 16.03
CA LEU A 424 25.26 -4.09 17.45
C LEU A 424 26.66 -3.52 17.68
N ALA A 425 27.64 -4.06 16.94
CA ALA A 425 29.04 -3.71 17.11
C ALA A 425 29.32 -2.24 16.74
N LEU A 426 28.49 -1.65 15.87
CA LEU A 426 28.52 -0.22 15.56
C LEU A 426 27.98 0.64 16.71
N VAL A 427 26.84 0.24 17.28
CA VAL A 427 26.13 1.01 18.30
C VAL A 427 26.89 1.02 19.63
N ASN A 428 27.46 -0.12 20.02
CA ASN A 428 28.09 -0.28 21.32
C ASN A 428 29.61 -0.09 21.31
N ASP A 429 30.20 0.20 20.13
CA ASP A 429 31.66 0.22 19.93
C ASP A 429 32.35 -1.03 20.51
N ALA A 430 31.75 -2.19 20.25
CA ALA A 430 32.14 -3.47 20.83
C ALA A 430 32.63 -4.44 19.75
N PRO A 431 33.43 -5.47 20.10
CA PRO A 431 33.80 -6.53 19.18
C PRO A 431 32.58 -7.29 18.62
N ARG A 432 32.74 -7.93 17.47
CA ARG A 432 31.74 -8.80 16.86
C ARG A 432 31.40 -9.97 17.80
N ALA A 433 30.13 -10.11 18.16
CA ALA A 433 29.64 -11.22 19.00
C ALA A 433 29.48 -12.56 18.24
N ALA A 434 29.60 -12.56 16.92
CA ALA A 434 29.46 -13.75 16.06
C ALA A 434 30.28 -13.58 14.77
N SER A 435 30.64 -14.69 14.14
CA SER A 435 31.15 -14.73 12.76
C SER A 435 30.00 -14.87 11.77
N ILE A 436 30.18 -14.31 10.56
CA ILE A 436 29.23 -14.45 9.46
C ILE A 436 29.92 -15.15 8.29
N VAL A 437 29.32 -16.25 7.83
CA VAL A 437 29.85 -17.06 6.73
C VAL A 437 28.78 -17.25 5.67
N LEU A 438 29.11 -17.03 4.40
CA LEU A 438 28.16 -17.21 3.31
C LEU A 438 27.72 -18.66 3.20
N ARG A 439 26.40 -18.88 3.14
CA ARG A 439 25.81 -20.22 3.03
C ARG A 439 25.68 -20.68 1.57
N GLU A 440 25.61 -19.75 0.64
CA GLU A 440 25.47 -20.03 -0.80
C GLU A 440 26.34 -19.12 -1.67
N ASP A 441 26.39 -19.45 -2.96
CA ASP A 441 27.12 -18.68 -3.97
C ASP A 441 26.35 -17.40 -4.35
N ASN A 442 27.06 -16.39 -4.85
CA ASN A 442 26.50 -15.13 -5.37
C ASN A 442 25.61 -14.35 -4.39
N CYS A 443 26.03 -14.20 -3.13
CA CYS A 443 25.33 -13.35 -2.16
C CYS A 443 25.55 -11.87 -2.45
N HIS A 444 24.54 -11.05 -2.17
CA HIS A 444 24.55 -9.60 -2.34
C HIS A 444 24.11 -8.91 -1.06
N PHE A 445 24.81 -7.84 -0.70
CA PHE A 445 24.59 -7.10 0.53
C PHE A 445 24.54 -5.61 0.26
N LEU A 446 23.69 -4.93 1.02
CA LEU A 446 23.85 -3.52 1.31
C LEU A 446 24.69 -3.37 2.57
N ARG A 447 25.68 -2.48 2.53
CA ARG A 447 26.58 -2.20 3.65
C ARG A 447 26.57 -0.72 4.02
N VAL A 448 26.51 -0.43 5.31
CA VAL A 448 26.74 0.90 5.88
C VAL A 448 27.94 0.83 6.81
N ASP A 449 28.95 1.66 6.56
CA ASP A 449 30.18 1.68 7.36
C ASP A 449 29.99 2.52 8.64
N LYS A 450 30.77 2.22 9.68
CA LYS A 450 30.65 2.80 11.03
C LYS A 450 30.66 4.33 11.05
N GLU A 451 31.58 4.94 10.29
CA GLU A 451 31.69 6.40 10.23
C GLU A 451 30.42 7.02 9.67
N ASP A 452 29.90 6.50 8.56
CA ASP A 452 28.66 6.97 7.95
C ASP A 452 27.44 6.69 8.84
N PHE A 453 27.38 5.51 9.46
CA PHE A 453 26.32 5.15 10.39
C PHE A 453 26.23 6.15 11.56
N ASN A 454 27.36 6.43 12.21
CA ASN A 454 27.43 7.38 13.33
C ASN A 454 27.19 8.81 12.86
N ARG A 455 27.69 9.18 11.68
CA ARG A 455 27.46 10.51 11.10
C ARG A 455 25.98 10.74 10.83
N ILE A 456 25.28 9.78 10.22
CA ILE A 456 23.84 9.88 9.96
C ILE A 456 23.06 10.07 11.27
N LEU A 457 23.37 9.27 12.30
CA LEU A 457 22.71 9.42 13.61
C LEU A 457 22.95 10.79 14.24
N ARG A 458 24.18 11.31 14.15
CA ARG A 458 24.52 12.63 14.65
C ARG A 458 23.87 13.75 13.84
N ASP A 459 23.84 13.63 12.52
CA ASP A 459 23.28 14.64 11.62
C ASP A 459 21.75 14.72 11.81
N VAL A 460 21.08 13.59 12.04
CA VAL A 460 19.66 13.55 12.42
C VAL A 460 19.41 14.25 13.76
N GLU A 461 20.19 13.96 14.80
CA GLU A 461 20.02 14.63 16.09
C GLU A 461 20.36 16.12 16.01
N ALA A 462 21.38 16.51 15.25
CA ALA A 462 21.74 17.92 15.02
C ALA A 462 20.66 18.70 14.25
N ASN A 463 19.85 18.00 13.45
CA ASN A 463 18.70 18.56 12.74
C ASN A 463 17.42 18.54 13.57
N THR A 464 17.44 17.98 14.78
CA THR A 464 16.28 17.87 15.67
C THR A 464 16.31 18.97 16.73
N VAL A 465 15.18 19.64 16.96
CA VAL A 465 14.98 20.61 18.03
C VAL A 465 13.90 20.09 18.96
N ARG A 466 14.23 19.93 20.24
CA ARG A 466 13.32 19.48 21.29
C ARG A 466 13.03 20.62 22.24
N LEU A 467 11.79 21.10 22.26
CA LEU A 467 11.32 22.03 23.29
C LEU A 467 10.86 21.22 24.49
N LYS A 468 11.31 21.62 25.67
CA LYS A 468 10.99 20.96 26.94
C LYS A 468 10.24 21.86 27.88
N GLU A 469 9.25 21.31 28.57
CA GLU A 469 8.64 21.91 29.75
C GLU A 469 8.67 20.87 30.88
N HIS A 470 9.08 21.29 32.09
CA HIS A 470 9.22 20.38 33.23
C HIS A 470 10.12 19.16 32.93
N ASP A 471 11.20 19.39 32.17
CA ASP A 471 12.16 18.38 31.68
C ASP A 471 11.57 17.23 30.83
N GLN A 472 10.35 17.40 30.33
CA GLN A 472 9.73 16.51 29.35
C GLN A 472 9.67 17.19 28.00
N ASP A 473 9.93 16.42 26.93
CA ASP A 473 9.72 16.91 25.57
C ASP A 473 8.24 17.24 25.38
N VAL A 474 7.94 18.45 24.92
CA VAL A 474 6.57 18.89 24.63
C VAL A 474 6.35 19.24 23.16
N LEU A 475 7.43 19.49 22.41
CA LEU A 475 7.41 19.67 20.97
C LEU A 475 8.75 19.24 20.39
N VAL A 476 8.71 18.36 19.38
CA VAL A 476 9.88 17.90 18.63
C VAL A 476 9.72 18.38 17.19
N LEU A 477 10.73 19.11 16.73
CA LEU A 477 10.82 19.64 15.39
C LEU A 477 12.03 19.03 14.68
N GLU A 478 11.89 18.73 13.40
CA GLU A 478 13.01 18.31 12.56
C GLU A 478 13.20 19.33 11.44
N LYS A 479 14.45 19.66 11.15
CA LYS A 479 14.82 20.55 10.06
C LYS A 479 14.58 19.84 8.73
N VAL A 480 13.74 20.40 7.87
CA VAL A 480 13.53 19.83 6.53
C VAL A 480 14.81 20.07 5.71
N PRO A 481 15.48 19.02 5.21
CA PRO A 481 16.57 19.19 4.27
C PRO A 481 16.02 19.96 3.08
N ALA A 482 16.71 21.02 2.64
CA ALA A 482 16.29 21.77 1.46
C ALA A 482 16.29 20.83 0.25
N GLY A 483 15.13 20.25 -0.06
CA GLY A 483 14.94 19.52 -1.30
C GLY A 483 15.15 20.52 -2.44
N ASN A 484 16.05 20.21 -3.36
CA ASN A 484 16.37 21.05 -4.52
C ASN A 484 15.17 21.12 -5.48
N ARG A 485 14.13 21.89 -5.12
CA ARG A 485 13.20 22.41 -6.11
C ARG A 485 13.90 23.55 -6.85
N ALA A 486 14.35 23.22 -8.07
CA ALA A 486 14.77 24.07 -9.17
C ALA A 486 15.19 25.52 -8.83
N ALA A 487 16.47 25.81 -9.11
CA ALA A 487 17.10 27.13 -9.06
C ALA A 487 16.56 28.17 -10.07
N ASN A 488 15.25 28.20 -10.33
CA ASN A 488 14.60 29.18 -11.20
C ASN A 488 13.51 29.94 -10.43
N GLN A 489 13.91 30.72 -9.42
CA GLN A 489 13.26 31.98 -9.02
C GLN A 489 14.20 32.71 -8.04
N GLY A 490 14.26 34.03 -8.16
CA GLY A 490 15.39 34.88 -7.75
C GLY A 490 15.77 34.94 -6.26
N ASN A 491 16.80 35.75 -6.05
CA ASN A 491 17.63 36.04 -4.87
C ASN A 491 16.91 36.26 -3.50
N SER A 492 16.23 35.25 -2.96
CA SER A 492 15.86 35.18 -1.54
C SER A 492 16.32 33.84 -0.95
N GLN A 493 17.20 33.88 0.05
CA GLN A 493 17.65 32.68 0.76
C GLN A 493 16.45 31.81 1.15
N PRO A 494 16.44 30.50 0.84
CA PRO A 494 15.37 29.62 1.29
C PRO A 494 15.46 29.52 2.82
N GLN A 495 14.53 30.19 3.49
CA GLN A 495 14.45 30.20 4.95
C GLN A 495 14.25 28.74 5.41
N GLN A 496 15.28 28.17 6.06
CA GLN A 496 15.28 26.78 6.53
C GLN A 496 14.06 26.54 7.41
N LYS A 497 13.22 25.58 7.01
CA LYS A 497 11.92 25.34 7.63
C LYS A 497 11.98 24.10 8.50
N TYR A 498 11.57 24.26 9.76
CA TYR A 498 11.35 23.16 10.68
C TYR A 498 9.95 22.57 10.47
N THR A 499 9.83 21.26 10.62
CA THR A 499 8.55 20.54 10.60
C THR A 499 8.28 19.92 11.95
N VAL A 500 7.04 20.02 12.42
CA VAL A 500 6.58 19.32 13.62
C VAL A 500 6.61 17.81 13.40
N MET A 501 7.27 17.09 14.31
CA MET A 501 7.33 15.63 14.33
C MET A 501 6.39 15.06 15.41
N SER A 502 6.46 15.61 16.62
CA SER A 502 5.54 15.29 17.70
C SER A 502 5.36 16.44 18.68
N GLY A 503 4.30 16.41 19.47
CA GLY A 503 4.08 17.38 20.56
C GLY A 503 2.74 17.19 21.26
N THR A 504 2.51 17.97 22.32
CA THR A 504 1.19 18.02 22.96
C THR A 504 0.19 18.78 22.07
N PRO A 505 -1.13 18.52 22.15
CA PRO A 505 -2.13 19.26 21.38
C PRO A 505 -1.99 20.79 21.48
N GLU A 506 -1.82 21.30 22.71
CA GLU A 506 -1.65 22.73 22.99
C GLU A 506 -0.36 23.29 22.37
N LYS A 507 0.78 22.58 22.50
CA LYS A 507 2.05 23.07 21.93
C LYS A 507 2.11 23.01 20.41
N ILE A 508 1.42 22.03 19.82
CA ILE A 508 1.25 21.99 18.37
C ILE A 508 0.41 23.19 17.92
N LEU A 509 -0.71 23.47 18.58
CA LEU A 509 -1.54 24.65 18.29
C LEU A 509 -0.74 25.95 18.42
N GLU A 510 -0.04 26.14 19.55
CA GLU A 510 0.82 27.31 19.81
C GLU A 510 1.85 27.49 18.70
N HIS A 511 2.57 26.43 18.32
CA HIS A 511 3.55 26.48 17.24
C HIS A 511 2.94 26.89 15.88
N PHE A 512 1.79 26.32 15.52
CA PHE A 512 1.13 26.70 14.27
C PHE A 512 0.61 28.13 14.31
N LEU A 513 0.10 28.61 15.46
CA LEU A 513 -0.30 30.01 15.61
C LEU A 513 0.89 30.95 15.48
N GLU A 514 2.01 30.69 16.14
CA GLU A 514 3.20 31.56 16.12
C GLU A 514 3.88 31.64 14.76
N THR A 515 3.81 30.56 13.97
CA THR A 515 4.44 30.48 12.65
C THR A 515 3.58 31.05 11.51
N ILE A 516 2.35 31.52 11.80
CA ILE A 516 1.50 32.21 10.82
C ILE A 516 2.18 33.51 10.37
N ARG A 517 2.33 33.61 9.05
CA ARG A 517 2.80 34.80 8.35
C ARG A 517 1.60 35.60 7.86
N LEU A 518 1.54 36.86 8.25
CA LEU A 518 0.42 37.76 7.97
C LEU A 518 0.63 38.58 6.69
N GLU A 519 1.79 38.45 6.05
CA GLU A 519 2.09 39.13 4.79
C GLU A 519 1.21 38.56 3.67
N PRO A 520 0.45 39.40 2.93
CA PRO A 520 -0.43 38.92 1.86
C PRO A 520 0.28 38.10 0.78
N SER A 521 1.55 38.39 0.51
CA SER A 521 2.39 37.64 -0.43
C SER A 521 2.66 36.19 -0.01
N LEU A 522 2.40 35.84 1.27
CA LEU A 522 2.63 34.51 1.85
C LEU A 522 1.33 33.81 2.25
N ASN A 523 0.17 34.30 1.80
CA ASN A 523 -1.13 33.71 2.13
C ASN A 523 -1.22 32.22 1.75
N GLU A 524 -0.93 31.85 0.49
CA GLU A 524 -0.99 30.44 0.05
C GLU A 524 0.01 29.55 0.78
N ALA A 525 1.22 30.08 1.03
CA ALA A 525 2.26 29.35 1.75
C ALA A 525 1.84 29.08 3.20
N THR A 526 1.22 30.06 3.85
CA THR A 526 0.70 29.95 5.22
C THR A 526 -0.46 28.97 5.28
N ASP A 527 -1.41 29.05 4.35
CA ASP A 527 -2.55 28.14 4.29
C ASP A 527 -2.10 26.69 4.08
N SER A 528 -1.06 26.48 3.26
CA SER A 528 -0.45 25.16 3.09
C SER A 528 0.19 24.63 4.38
N VAL A 529 0.76 25.48 5.24
CA VAL A 529 1.34 25.05 6.53
C VAL A 529 0.25 24.65 7.50
N LEU A 530 -0.79 25.47 7.61
CA LEU A 530 -1.90 25.24 8.53
C LEU A 530 -2.76 24.04 8.14
N ASN A 531 -2.77 23.66 6.86
CA ASN A 531 -3.67 22.63 6.35
C ASN A 531 -3.52 21.28 7.06
N ASP A 532 -2.29 20.89 7.45
CA ASP A 532 -2.05 19.66 8.21
C ASP A 532 -2.79 19.69 9.55
N PHE A 533 -2.63 20.77 10.32
CA PHE A 533 -3.25 20.94 11.64
C PHE A 533 -4.77 21.00 11.51
N VAL A 534 -5.25 21.89 10.64
CA VAL A 534 -6.68 22.14 10.43
C VAL A 534 -7.43 20.90 9.94
N MET A 535 -6.79 20.04 9.15
CA MET A 535 -7.43 18.79 8.70
C MET A 535 -7.43 17.71 9.79
N MET A 536 -6.37 17.64 10.59
CA MET A 536 -6.09 16.50 11.47
C MET A 536 -6.39 16.74 12.94
N HIS A 537 -6.68 17.99 13.38
CA HIS A 537 -6.91 18.30 14.79
C HIS A 537 -8.02 17.44 15.39
N CYS A 538 -9.06 17.05 14.63
CA CYS A 538 -10.16 16.23 15.14
C CYS A 538 -9.69 14.90 15.75
N VAL A 539 -8.50 14.40 15.38
CA VAL A 539 -7.90 13.16 15.90
C VAL A 539 -7.29 13.34 17.30
N PHE A 540 -6.75 14.52 17.61
CA PHE A 540 -5.93 14.74 18.82
C PHE A 540 -6.33 15.96 19.67
N MET A 541 -7.12 16.87 19.12
CA MET A 541 -7.65 18.09 19.73
C MET A 541 -9.06 18.38 19.15
N PRO A 542 -10.10 17.65 19.60
CA PRO A 542 -11.47 17.86 19.11
C PRO A 542 -11.95 19.29 19.38
N ASN A 543 -13.01 19.73 18.71
CA ASN A 543 -13.54 21.10 18.85
C ASN A 543 -13.91 21.47 20.29
N THR A 544 -14.26 20.49 21.12
CA THR A 544 -14.49 20.68 22.56
C THR A 544 -13.25 21.13 23.35
N GLN A 545 -12.05 20.92 22.82
CA GLN A 545 -10.78 21.40 23.37
C GLN A 545 -10.20 22.55 22.54
N LEU A 546 -10.25 22.44 21.20
CA LEU A 546 -9.70 23.44 20.29
C LEU A 546 -10.40 24.80 20.43
N CYS A 547 -11.74 24.85 20.49
CA CYS A 547 -12.46 26.12 20.54
C CYS A 547 -12.12 26.92 21.82
N PRO A 548 -12.17 26.32 23.04
CA PRO A 548 -11.69 27.01 24.24
C PRO A 548 -10.23 27.45 24.16
N ALA A 549 -9.33 26.62 23.61
CA ALA A 549 -7.93 26.98 23.45
C ALA A 549 -7.74 28.19 22.51
N LEU A 550 -8.49 28.26 21.40
CA LEU A 550 -8.49 29.42 20.50
C LEU A 550 -9.01 30.69 21.19
N VAL A 551 -10.06 30.59 22.01
CA VAL A 551 -10.55 31.72 22.83
C VAL A 551 -9.46 32.18 23.80
N ALA A 552 -8.78 31.25 24.48
CA ALA A 552 -7.70 31.57 25.40
C ALA A 552 -6.53 32.27 24.68
N HIS A 553 -6.09 31.74 23.53
CA HIS A 553 -5.06 32.38 22.72
C HIS A 553 -5.47 33.76 22.20
N TYR A 554 -6.74 33.96 21.81
CA TYR A 554 -7.23 35.26 21.32
C TYR A 554 -7.20 36.36 22.39
N HIS A 555 -7.43 35.99 23.66
CA HIS A 555 -7.45 36.91 24.79
C HIS A 555 -6.13 36.95 25.58
N ALA A 556 -5.14 36.13 25.20
CA ALA A 556 -3.86 36.06 25.88
C ALA A 556 -3.11 37.41 25.83
N GLN A 557 -2.67 37.88 27.00
CA GLN A 557 -1.88 39.10 27.14
C GLN A 557 -0.40 38.76 27.30
N PRO A 558 0.50 39.43 26.57
CA PRO A 558 1.94 39.26 26.75
C PRO A 558 2.38 39.75 28.14
N SER A 559 3.12 38.91 28.86
CA SER A 559 3.63 39.20 30.20
C SER A 559 4.92 40.05 30.18
N GLN A 560 5.56 40.18 29.03
CA GLN A 560 6.85 40.84 28.83
C GLN A 560 6.76 41.95 27.77
N GLY A 561 7.69 42.89 27.81
CA GLY A 561 7.74 44.05 26.91
C GLY A 561 7.08 45.32 27.45
N THR A 562 7.35 46.44 26.80
CA THR A 562 6.70 47.74 27.03
C THR A 562 5.22 47.70 26.65
N GLU A 563 4.40 48.65 27.12
CA GLU A 563 2.97 48.70 26.79
C GLU A 563 2.71 48.69 25.27
N GLN A 564 3.51 49.45 24.51
CA GLN A 564 3.40 49.48 23.05
C GLN A 564 3.75 48.13 22.40
N GLU A 565 4.86 47.50 22.81
CA GLU A 565 5.24 46.16 22.31
C GLU A 565 4.19 45.11 22.66
N ARG A 566 3.60 45.20 23.86
CA ARG A 566 2.50 44.32 24.29
C ARG A 566 1.26 44.51 23.44
N MET A 567 0.89 45.76 23.13
CA MET A 567 -0.23 46.07 22.24
C MET A 567 0.01 45.52 20.82
N ASP A 568 1.20 45.72 20.26
CA ASP A 568 1.55 45.23 18.92
C ASP A 568 1.59 43.69 18.87
N TYR A 569 2.16 43.05 19.89
CA TYR A 569 2.15 41.59 20.02
C TYR A 569 0.73 41.05 20.12
N ALA A 570 -0.09 41.60 21.02
CA ALA A 570 -1.47 41.16 21.22
C ALA A 570 -2.31 41.32 19.94
N LEU A 571 -2.14 42.45 19.23
CA LEU A 571 -2.82 42.68 17.95
C LEU A 571 -2.41 41.64 16.90
N ASN A 572 -1.11 41.36 16.75
CA ASN A 572 -0.64 40.35 15.80
C ASN A 572 -1.07 38.94 16.19
N ASN A 573 -1.03 38.60 17.48
CA ASN A 573 -1.56 37.34 18.00
C ASN A 573 -3.05 37.17 17.65
N LYS A 574 -3.89 38.18 17.93
CA LYS A 574 -5.31 38.18 17.51
C LYS A 574 -5.47 37.95 16.01
N ARG A 575 -4.67 38.61 15.16
CA ARG A 575 -4.69 38.39 13.69
C ARG A 575 -4.34 36.94 13.31
N ARG A 576 -3.35 36.34 13.95
CA ARG A 576 -2.94 34.94 13.70
C ARG A 576 -4.05 33.97 14.10
N VAL A 577 -4.67 34.18 15.26
CA VAL A 577 -5.82 33.37 15.71
C VAL A 577 -6.99 33.49 14.74
N ILE A 578 -7.35 34.71 14.30
CA ILE A 578 -8.39 34.92 13.30
C ILE A 578 -8.05 34.18 11.99
N ARG A 579 -6.79 34.26 11.51
CA ARG A 579 -6.37 33.55 10.30
C ARG A 579 -6.54 32.03 10.43
N LEU A 580 -6.18 31.46 11.58
CA LEU A 580 -6.37 30.03 11.84
C LEU A 580 -7.85 29.67 11.86
N VAL A 581 -8.70 30.47 12.51
CA VAL A 581 -10.15 30.25 12.57
C VAL A 581 -10.77 30.30 11.17
N LEU A 582 -10.34 31.22 10.31
CA LEU A 582 -10.81 31.29 8.91
C LEU A 582 -10.45 30.03 8.13
N GLN A 583 -9.22 29.53 8.27
CA GLN A 583 -8.79 28.28 7.62
C GLN A 583 -9.51 27.06 8.17
N TRP A 584 -9.71 27.01 9.49
CA TRP A 584 -10.49 25.97 10.15
C TRP A 584 -11.94 25.94 9.67
N ALA A 585 -12.61 27.10 9.63
CA ALA A 585 -13.97 27.19 9.14
C ALA A 585 -14.08 26.83 7.65
N ALA A 586 -13.09 27.21 6.83
CA ALA A 586 -13.03 26.84 5.42
C ALA A 586 -12.85 25.33 5.20
N MET A 587 -12.10 24.65 6.06
CA MET A 587 -11.93 23.18 6.01
C MET A 587 -13.24 22.45 6.31
N TYR A 588 -14.02 22.90 7.29
CA TYR A 588 -15.28 22.25 7.63
C TYR A 588 -16.41 22.64 6.65
N GLY A 589 -16.46 23.89 6.22
CA GLY A 589 -17.53 24.41 5.36
C GLY A 589 -18.92 24.10 5.95
N ASP A 590 -19.77 23.44 5.16
CA ASP A 590 -21.12 23.07 5.57
C ASP A 590 -21.18 22.10 6.77
N LEU A 591 -20.09 21.36 7.07
CA LEU A 591 -20.04 20.43 8.20
C LEU A 591 -20.04 21.13 9.57
N LEU A 592 -19.80 22.46 9.62
CA LEU A 592 -19.94 23.24 10.86
C LEU A 592 -21.34 23.11 11.46
N GLN A 593 -22.37 22.98 10.62
CA GLN A 593 -23.77 22.83 11.05
C GLN A 593 -24.03 21.54 11.82
N GLU A 594 -23.11 20.57 11.74
CA GLU A 594 -23.22 19.29 12.45
C GLU A 594 -22.56 19.33 13.84
N ASP A 595 -21.89 20.44 14.20
CA ASP A 595 -21.12 20.59 15.43
C ASP A 595 -21.56 21.85 16.20
N ASP A 596 -22.46 21.65 17.17
CA ASP A 596 -23.02 22.73 17.98
C ASP A 596 -21.96 23.55 18.73
N VAL A 597 -20.87 22.91 19.15
CA VAL A 597 -19.76 23.59 19.85
C VAL A 597 -19.01 24.51 18.89
N ALA A 598 -18.73 24.03 17.68
CA ALA A 598 -18.09 24.82 16.63
C ALA A 598 -18.95 26.03 16.22
N MET A 599 -20.27 25.84 16.13
CA MET A 599 -21.22 26.90 15.82
C MET A 599 -21.28 27.97 16.91
N ALA A 600 -21.48 27.56 18.17
CA ALA A 600 -21.51 28.48 19.30
C ALA A 600 -20.20 29.26 19.43
N PHE A 601 -19.06 28.59 19.22
CA PHE A 601 -17.76 29.24 19.20
C PHE A 601 -17.66 30.30 18.10
N LEU A 602 -18.07 30.00 16.86
CA LEU A 602 -17.97 30.98 15.76
C LEU A 602 -18.83 32.22 15.99
N GLU A 603 -20.02 32.05 16.56
CA GLU A 603 -20.93 33.15 16.89
C GLU A 603 -20.30 34.05 17.98
N GLU A 604 -19.81 33.47 19.07
CA GLU A 604 -19.16 34.21 20.17
C GLU A 604 -17.83 34.85 19.73
N PHE A 605 -17.05 34.13 18.93
CA PHE A 605 -15.78 34.61 18.39
C PHE A 605 -16.00 35.78 17.43
N TYR A 606 -17.02 35.73 16.57
CA TYR A 606 -17.38 36.84 15.70
C TYR A 606 -17.76 38.11 16.47
N VAL A 607 -18.52 37.97 17.58
CA VAL A 607 -18.85 39.10 18.46
C VAL A 607 -17.57 39.71 19.05
N SER A 608 -16.70 38.85 19.59
CA SER A 608 -15.42 39.28 20.18
C SER A 608 -14.54 40.04 19.17
N VAL A 609 -14.40 39.53 17.95
CA VAL A 609 -13.62 40.17 16.88
C VAL A 609 -14.28 41.47 16.42
N SER A 610 -15.61 41.54 16.36
CA SER A 610 -16.36 42.75 15.96
C SER A 610 -16.20 43.88 16.99
N ASP A 611 -16.22 43.55 18.27
CA ASP A 611 -16.04 44.52 19.35
C ASP A 611 -14.61 45.05 19.39
N ASP A 612 -13.61 44.17 19.24
CA ASP A 612 -12.21 44.57 19.14
C ASP A 612 -11.93 45.37 17.86
N ALA A 613 -12.51 45.01 16.72
CA ALA A 613 -12.35 45.77 15.47
C ALA A 613 -12.85 47.21 15.63
N ARG A 614 -13.94 47.42 16.37
CA ARG A 614 -14.47 48.75 16.71
C ARG A 614 -13.56 49.51 17.67
N MET A 615 -13.07 48.85 18.73
CA MET A 615 -12.23 49.50 19.74
C MET A 615 -10.81 49.82 19.24
N MET A 616 -10.22 48.93 18.45
CA MET A 616 -8.82 49.01 18.02
C MET A 616 -8.64 49.58 16.59
N ALA A 617 -9.74 49.82 15.86
CA ALA A 617 -9.73 50.17 14.43
C ALA A 617 -8.92 49.17 13.58
N ALA A 618 -8.99 47.88 13.93
CA ALA A 618 -8.22 46.77 13.34
C ALA A 618 -9.09 45.81 12.50
N PHE A 619 -8.48 44.77 11.94
CA PHE A 619 -9.13 43.63 11.25
C PHE A 619 -10.00 43.96 10.02
N LYS A 620 -9.74 45.07 9.33
CA LYS A 620 -10.55 45.54 8.17
C LYS A 620 -10.73 44.51 7.05
N GLU A 621 -9.75 43.64 6.82
CA GLU A 621 -9.84 42.57 5.80
C GLU A 621 -10.45 41.28 6.36
N GLN A 622 -10.12 40.90 7.60
CA GLN A 622 -10.53 39.61 8.15
C GLN A 622 -11.97 39.60 8.68
N LEU A 623 -12.46 40.73 9.21
CA LEU A 623 -13.82 40.80 9.78
C LEU A 623 -14.91 40.53 8.73
N PRO A 624 -14.87 41.09 7.50
CA PRO A 624 -15.84 40.75 6.46
C PRO A 624 -15.80 39.28 6.02
N GLU A 625 -14.62 38.65 6.00
CA GLU A 625 -14.48 37.23 5.69
C GLU A 625 -15.16 36.37 6.76
N LEU A 626 -14.92 36.68 8.04
CA LEU A 626 -15.55 35.99 9.16
C LEU A 626 -17.07 36.21 9.18
N GLU A 627 -17.52 37.45 8.93
CA GLU A 627 -18.95 37.78 8.82
C GLU A 627 -19.62 36.97 7.71
N LYS A 628 -18.97 36.82 6.55
CA LYS A 628 -19.48 36.03 5.43
C LYS A 628 -19.70 34.57 5.82
N ILE A 629 -18.74 33.97 6.53
CA ILE A 629 -18.83 32.57 7.00
C ILE A 629 -20.01 32.44 7.97
N VAL A 630 -20.06 33.28 9.01
CA VAL A 630 -21.13 33.23 10.02
C VAL A 630 -22.51 33.44 9.38
N LYS A 631 -22.63 34.40 8.45
CA LYS A 631 -23.88 34.63 7.70
C LYS A 631 -24.28 33.44 6.84
N GLN A 632 -23.35 32.86 6.07
CA GLN A 632 -23.65 31.70 5.23
C GLN A 632 -24.21 30.54 6.07
N ILE A 633 -23.65 30.31 7.25
CA ILE A 633 -24.09 29.20 8.09
C ILE A 633 -25.44 29.52 8.77
N SER A 634 -25.64 30.76 9.25
CA SER A 634 -26.90 31.21 9.85
C SER A 634 -28.06 31.26 8.84
N GLU A 635 -27.84 31.71 7.61
CA GLU A 635 -28.88 31.76 6.57
C GLU A 635 -29.32 30.35 6.16
N ASP A 636 -28.38 29.41 6.03
CA ASP A 636 -28.72 28.02 5.69
C ASP A 636 -29.50 27.32 6.82
N ALA A 637 -29.23 27.67 8.08
CA ALA A 637 -29.98 27.18 9.24
C ALA A 637 -31.41 27.75 9.33
N LYS A 638 -31.65 28.98 8.81
CA LYS A 638 -32.97 29.65 8.85
C LYS A 638 -33.87 29.38 7.65
N ALA A 639 -33.35 28.84 6.55
CA ALA A 639 -34.15 28.53 5.37
C ALA A 639 -35.25 27.48 5.70
N PRO A 640 -36.55 27.84 5.67
CA PRO A 640 -37.64 26.96 6.13
C PRO A 640 -37.82 25.70 5.26
N GLN A 641 -37.14 25.62 4.11
CA GLN A 641 -37.14 24.47 3.20
C GLN A 641 -35.92 23.53 3.38
N LYS A 642 -34.99 23.83 4.30
CA LYS A 642 -33.85 22.97 4.67
C LYS A 642 -33.95 22.44 6.11
N LYS A 643 -35.15 22.39 6.71
CA LYS A 643 -35.38 21.51 7.88
C LYS A 643 -35.24 20.07 7.42
N HIS A 644 -34.14 19.41 7.82
CA HIS A 644 -33.79 18.00 7.64
C HIS A 644 -34.30 17.40 6.31
N LYS A 645 -33.45 17.37 5.29
CA LYS A 645 -33.79 16.72 4.02
C LYS A 645 -34.18 15.27 4.31
N VAL A 646 -35.44 14.93 4.08
CA VAL A 646 -35.91 13.55 4.26
C VAL A 646 -35.50 12.75 3.03
N LEU A 647 -34.50 11.91 3.20
CA LEU A 647 -34.00 11.01 2.17
C LEU A 647 -34.97 9.82 2.05
N LEU A 648 -35.78 9.85 0.99
CA LEU A 648 -36.73 8.79 0.65
C LEU A 648 -36.03 7.60 0.00
N GLN A 649 -35.98 6.45 0.70
CA GLN A 649 -35.51 5.15 0.17
C GLN A 649 -34.11 5.16 -0.49
N GLN A 650 -33.24 6.11 -0.11
CA GLN A 650 -32.17 6.62 -0.98
C GLN A 650 -30.94 5.75 -1.21
N PHE A 651 -30.92 4.48 -0.81
CA PHE A 651 -29.71 3.68 -0.99
C PHE A 651 -29.81 2.61 -2.08
N ASN A 652 -31.00 2.08 -2.42
CA ASN A 652 -31.08 0.95 -3.36
C ASN A 652 -32.15 1.01 -4.47
N THR A 653 -33.22 1.81 -4.39
CA THR A 653 -34.34 1.67 -5.37
C THR A 653 -35.14 2.97 -5.52
N GLY A 654 -35.13 3.61 -6.70
CA GLY A 654 -36.05 4.72 -7.03
C GLY A 654 -35.64 5.64 -8.19
N ASP A 655 -36.63 6.32 -8.78
CA ASP A 655 -36.52 7.31 -9.88
C ASP A 655 -35.60 8.50 -9.54
N GLU A 656 -35.40 8.83 -8.26
CA GLU A 656 -34.52 9.91 -7.82
C GLU A 656 -33.04 9.67 -8.15
N ARG A 657 -32.61 8.42 -8.42
CA ARG A 657 -31.23 8.15 -8.87
C ARG A 657 -30.90 8.86 -10.18
N ALA A 658 -31.89 9.26 -10.98
CA ALA A 658 -31.66 10.08 -12.17
C ALA A 658 -31.22 11.52 -11.83
N GLN A 659 -31.55 12.02 -10.64
CA GLN A 659 -31.25 13.40 -10.22
C GLN A 659 -29.76 13.59 -9.90
N LYS A 660 -29.27 14.84 -10.01
CA LYS A 660 -27.90 15.19 -9.67
C LYS A 660 -27.66 14.96 -8.17
N ARG A 661 -26.59 14.27 -7.80
CA ARG A 661 -26.30 14.02 -6.38
C ARG A 661 -25.94 15.32 -5.64
N GLN A 662 -26.37 15.38 -4.38
CA GLN A 662 -25.99 16.40 -3.41
C GLN A 662 -25.33 15.72 -2.21
N PRO A 663 -24.45 16.41 -1.47
CA PRO A 663 -23.85 15.86 -0.25
C PRO A 663 -24.92 15.46 0.76
N ILE A 664 -24.79 14.26 1.32
CA ILE A 664 -25.60 13.79 2.45
C ILE A 664 -24.91 14.27 3.74
N ARG A 665 -25.70 14.84 4.65
CA ARG A 665 -25.25 15.29 5.97
C ARG A 665 -25.65 14.29 7.06
N GLY A 666 -25.01 14.36 8.23
CA GLY A 666 -25.33 13.49 9.35
C GLY A 666 -26.70 13.77 9.95
N SER A 667 -27.08 15.04 9.95
CA SER A 667 -28.38 15.55 10.40
C SER A 667 -29.52 15.24 9.44
N ASP A 668 -29.27 14.97 8.15
CA ASP A 668 -30.32 14.59 7.20
C ASP A 668 -31.11 13.39 7.75
N GLU A 669 -32.43 13.37 7.56
CA GLU A 669 -33.26 12.27 8.04
C GLU A 669 -33.45 11.23 6.95
N VAL A 670 -33.44 9.95 7.31
CA VAL A 670 -33.69 8.85 6.38
C VAL A 670 -34.97 8.10 6.75
N LEU A 671 -35.79 7.81 5.74
CA LEU A 671 -36.85 6.81 5.84
C LEU A 671 -36.29 5.44 5.47
N PHE A 672 -35.95 4.63 6.47
CA PHE A 672 -35.23 3.37 6.29
C PHE A 672 -36.08 2.17 6.73
N LYS A 673 -36.07 1.11 5.90
CA LYS A 673 -36.78 -0.15 6.20
C LYS A 673 -35.89 -1.06 7.05
N VAL A 674 -36.38 -1.44 8.23
CA VAL A 674 -35.74 -2.46 9.08
C VAL A 674 -36.66 -3.67 9.14
N TYR A 675 -36.14 -4.82 8.70
CA TYR A 675 -36.91 -6.03 8.48
C TYR A 675 -36.97 -6.90 9.74
N CYS A 676 -38.08 -7.60 9.93
CA CYS A 676 -38.26 -8.63 10.94
C CYS A 676 -37.93 -10.00 10.34
N ILE A 677 -37.91 -11.03 11.20
CA ILE A 677 -37.64 -12.42 10.79
C ILE A 677 -38.64 -12.95 9.75
N ASP A 678 -39.90 -12.53 9.82
CA ASP A 678 -40.99 -12.91 8.92
C ASP A 678 -41.02 -12.09 7.62
N HIS A 679 -39.94 -11.34 7.34
CA HIS A 679 -39.76 -10.46 6.19
C HIS A 679 -40.74 -9.27 6.13
N THR A 680 -41.56 -9.06 7.16
CA THR A 680 -42.21 -7.77 7.36
C THR A 680 -41.17 -6.69 7.70
N TYR A 681 -41.53 -5.42 7.60
CA TYR A 681 -40.60 -4.34 7.94
C TYR A 681 -41.28 -3.14 8.57
N THR A 682 -40.52 -2.48 9.42
CA THR A 682 -40.87 -1.16 9.97
C THR A 682 -40.07 -0.09 9.25
N THR A 683 -40.75 0.95 8.76
CA THR A 683 -40.06 2.13 8.22
C THR A 683 -39.82 3.11 9.36
N ILE A 684 -38.56 3.30 9.75
CA ILE A 684 -38.15 4.27 10.77
C ILE A 684 -37.74 5.59 10.11
N ARG A 685 -37.91 6.69 10.84
CA ARG A 685 -37.41 8.02 10.48
C ARG A 685 -36.38 8.44 11.52
N VAL A 686 -35.11 8.45 11.13
CA VAL A 686 -33.98 8.77 12.02
C VAL A 686 -32.91 9.55 11.25
N PRO A 687 -32.03 10.31 11.94
CA PRO A 687 -30.88 10.95 11.28
C PRO A 687 -29.96 9.93 10.58
N VAL A 688 -29.27 10.34 9.52
CA VAL A 688 -28.29 9.51 8.82
C VAL A 688 -27.13 9.14 9.74
N ALA A 689 -26.74 10.01 10.66
CA ALA A 689 -25.70 9.74 11.66
C ALA A 689 -26.19 8.90 12.86
N ALA A 690 -27.46 8.44 12.86
CA ALA A 690 -28.03 7.74 14.01
C ALA A 690 -27.19 6.54 14.46
N SER A 691 -27.11 6.35 15.77
CA SER A 691 -26.48 5.19 16.37
C SER A 691 -27.37 3.95 16.27
N VAL A 692 -26.79 2.76 16.34
CA VAL A 692 -27.56 1.51 16.39
C VAL A 692 -28.51 1.51 17.60
N LYS A 693 -28.12 2.13 18.72
CA LYS A 693 -29.01 2.30 19.88
C LYS A 693 -30.27 3.12 19.53
N GLU A 694 -30.12 4.22 18.81
CA GLU A 694 -31.25 5.04 18.35
C GLU A 694 -32.11 4.28 17.34
N VAL A 695 -31.50 3.51 16.44
CA VAL A 695 -32.22 2.63 15.50
C VAL A 695 -33.05 1.59 16.24
N ILE A 696 -32.48 0.90 17.23
CA ILE A 696 -33.21 -0.06 18.07
C ILE A 696 -34.40 0.62 18.76
N SER A 697 -34.18 1.80 19.34
CA SER A 697 -35.25 2.56 20.00
C SER A 697 -36.38 2.93 19.04
N ALA A 698 -36.06 3.38 17.82
CA ALA A 698 -37.06 3.74 16.81
C ALA A 698 -37.85 2.54 16.28
N VAL A 699 -37.22 1.36 16.21
CA VAL A 699 -37.89 0.12 15.84
C VAL A 699 -38.78 -0.38 16.99
N ALA A 700 -38.26 -0.41 18.21
CA ALA A 700 -38.98 -0.86 19.40
C ALA A 700 -40.24 -0.02 19.65
N ASP A 701 -40.16 1.30 19.49
CA ASP A 701 -41.28 2.23 19.60
C ASP A 701 -42.44 1.87 18.64
N LYS A 702 -42.12 1.58 17.38
CA LYS A 702 -43.13 1.23 16.38
C LYS A 702 -43.68 -0.18 16.48
N LEU A 703 -42.86 -1.14 16.94
CA LEU A 703 -43.30 -2.53 17.12
C LEU A 703 -43.95 -2.77 18.49
N GLY A 704 -43.82 -1.83 19.44
CA GLY A 704 -44.24 -2.03 20.82
C GLY A 704 -43.47 -3.16 21.53
N SER A 705 -42.28 -3.52 21.06
CA SER A 705 -41.50 -4.64 21.59
C SER A 705 -40.52 -4.15 22.67
N GLY A 706 -40.72 -4.60 23.91
CA GLY A 706 -40.10 -4.01 25.09
C GLY A 706 -38.63 -4.34 25.35
N GLU A 707 -38.09 -5.52 25.01
CA GLU A 707 -36.73 -5.89 25.46
C GLU A 707 -36.00 -6.85 24.49
N GLY A 708 -34.68 -6.67 24.33
CA GLY A 708 -33.77 -7.66 23.73
C GLY A 708 -33.49 -7.59 22.22
N LEU A 709 -33.97 -6.57 21.51
CA LEU A 709 -33.70 -6.43 20.06
C LEU A 709 -32.22 -6.19 19.76
N ILE A 710 -31.72 -6.89 18.74
CA ILE A 710 -30.43 -6.64 18.10
C ILE A 710 -30.64 -6.20 16.65
N ILE A 711 -29.72 -5.37 16.14
CA ILE A 711 -29.66 -5.02 14.72
C ILE A 711 -28.62 -5.89 14.04
N VAL A 712 -29.02 -6.52 12.94
CA VAL A 712 -28.19 -7.43 12.15
C VAL A 712 -28.13 -6.90 10.73
N LYS A 713 -26.91 -6.75 10.19
CA LYS A 713 -26.73 -6.62 8.74
C LYS A 713 -26.67 -8.03 8.12
N MET A 714 -27.41 -8.23 7.04
CA MET A 714 -27.40 -9.48 6.28
C MET A 714 -27.12 -9.20 4.81
N ASN A 715 -26.14 -9.89 4.22
CA ASN A 715 -25.84 -9.82 2.79
C ASN A 715 -26.70 -10.83 1.99
N SER A 716 -26.59 -10.77 0.66
CA SER A 716 -27.26 -11.69 -0.27
C SER A 716 -26.78 -13.14 -0.16
N GLY A 717 -25.63 -13.39 0.47
CA GLY A 717 -25.11 -14.73 0.75
C GLY A 717 -25.64 -15.37 2.04
N GLY A 718 -26.45 -14.64 2.82
CA GLY A 718 -26.92 -15.08 4.14
C GLY A 718 -25.90 -14.92 5.26
N GLU A 719 -24.77 -14.26 5.02
CA GLU A 719 -23.83 -13.89 6.07
C GLU A 719 -24.43 -12.81 6.95
N LYS A 720 -24.38 -13.03 8.26
CA LYS A 720 -25.03 -12.20 9.28
C LYS A 720 -23.99 -11.59 10.20
N VAL A 721 -24.10 -10.30 10.47
CA VAL A 721 -23.24 -9.61 11.43
C VAL A 721 -24.08 -8.75 12.36
N VAL A 722 -23.97 -9.02 13.65
CA VAL A 722 -24.60 -8.21 14.71
C VAL A 722 -23.85 -6.89 14.83
N LEU A 723 -24.57 -5.77 14.76
CA LEU A 723 -24.01 -4.42 14.91
C LEU A 723 -23.91 -4.04 16.39
N LYS A 724 -22.87 -3.28 16.74
CA LYS A 724 -22.67 -2.80 18.13
C LYS A 724 -23.55 -1.57 18.37
N SER A 725 -24.03 -1.40 19.60
CA SER A 725 -24.90 -0.27 19.95
C SER A 725 -24.29 1.12 19.69
N ASN A 726 -22.96 1.22 19.72
CA ASN A 726 -22.20 2.46 19.46
C ASN A 726 -21.80 2.64 17.99
N ASP A 727 -22.14 1.71 17.10
CA ASP A 727 -21.93 1.92 15.66
C ASP A 727 -22.88 3.02 15.19
N VAL A 728 -22.37 3.93 14.35
CA VAL A 728 -23.11 5.09 13.81
C VAL A 728 -23.18 5.03 12.30
N SER A 729 -24.24 5.61 11.74
CA SER A 729 -24.43 5.75 10.29
C SER A 729 -24.35 4.43 9.51
N VAL A 730 -25.02 3.40 10.01
CA VAL A 730 -24.88 2.03 9.51
C VAL A 730 -25.56 1.79 8.15
N PHE A 731 -26.48 2.65 7.74
CA PHE A 731 -27.31 2.50 6.53
C PHE A 731 -26.47 2.43 5.24
N THR A 732 -25.46 3.29 5.11
CA THR A 732 -24.58 3.36 3.93
C THR A 732 -23.48 2.30 3.95
N THR A 733 -23.24 1.67 5.09
CA THR A 733 -22.18 0.65 5.26
C THR A 733 -22.58 -0.76 4.81
N LEU A 734 -23.86 -0.97 4.44
CA LEU A 734 -24.34 -2.23 3.90
C LEU A 734 -23.61 -2.60 2.59
N THR A 735 -23.66 -3.89 2.22
CA THR A 735 -23.31 -4.31 0.85
C THR A 735 -24.34 -3.78 -0.14
N ILE A 736 -24.13 -4.01 -1.45
CA ILE A 736 -25.02 -3.52 -2.50
C ILE A 736 -26.44 -4.03 -2.26
N ASN A 737 -26.62 -5.34 -2.10
CA ASN A 737 -27.91 -5.94 -1.80
C ASN A 737 -28.13 -6.19 -0.30
N GLY A 738 -27.32 -5.58 0.57
CA GLY A 738 -27.44 -5.76 2.01
C GLY A 738 -28.77 -5.20 2.55
N ARG A 739 -29.27 -5.82 3.61
CA ARG A 739 -30.47 -5.37 4.34
C ARG A 739 -30.21 -5.37 5.85
N LEU A 740 -31.01 -4.57 6.55
CA LEU A 740 -30.93 -4.39 7.99
C LEU A 740 -32.12 -5.09 8.63
N PHE A 741 -31.86 -5.93 9.62
CA PHE A 741 -32.87 -6.69 10.35
C PHE A 741 -32.86 -6.32 11.84
N ALA A 742 -34.03 -6.39 12.46
CA ALA A 742 -34.22 -6.34 13.90
C ALA A 742 -34.86 -7.64 14.36
N CYS A 743 -34.22 -8.34 15.30
CA CYS A 743 -34.77 -9.54 15.90
C CYS A 743 -34.27 -9.71 17.34
N PRO A 744 -34.96 -10.51 18.18
CA PRO A 744 -34.38 -11.03 19.42
C PRO A 744 -33.13 -11.86 19.16
N ARG A 745 -32.22 -11.95 20.14
CA ARG A 745 -30.98 -12.74 20.00
C ARG A 745 -31.24 -14.22 19.73
N GLU A 746 -32.29 -14.80 20.32
CA GLU A 746 -32.65 -16.21 20.13
C GLU A 746 -33.10 -16.54 18.70
N GLN A 747 -33.48 -15.54 17.90
CA GLN A 747 -33.93 -15.72 16.52
C GLN A 747 -32.84 -15.48 15.48
N PHE A 748 -31.62 -15.14 15.91
CA PHE A 748 -30.50 -14.77 15.03
C PHE A 748 -30.19 -15.85 13.98
N ASP A 749 -30.15 -17.12 14.39
CA ASP A 749 -29.79 -18.22 13.50
C ASP A 749 -30.87 -18.49 12.44
N SER A 750 -32.13 -18.18 12.75
CA SER A 750 -33.29 -18.37 11.87
C SER A 750 -33.49 -17.24 10.85
N LEU A 751 -32.74 -16.14 10.94
CA LEU A 751 -32.79 -15.07 9.92
C LEU A 751 -32.34 -15.58 8.55
N THR A 752 -33.10 -15.22 7.51
CA THR A 752 -32.87 -15.57 6.11
C THR A 752 -32.93 -14.35 5.18
N PRO A 753 -32.13 -14.31 4.10
CA PRO A 753 -32.17 -13.22 3.11
C PRO A 753 -33.55 -13.03 2.48
N LEU A 754 -33.87 -11.80 2.09
CA LEU A 754 -35.07 -11.50 1.30
C LEU A 754 -34.86 -11.91 -0.17
N PRO A 755 -35.92 -12.31 -0.89
CA PRO A 755 -35.84 -12.60 -2.33
C PRO A 755 -35.25 -11.46 -3.16
N GLU A 756 -35.50 -10.21 -2.76
CA GLU A 756 -34.99 -9.00 -3.42
C GLU A 756 -33.46 -8.85 -3.32
N GLN A 757 -32.82 -9.54 -2.37
CA GLN A 757 -31.36 -9.49 -2.18
C GLN A 757 -30.63 -10.39 -3.17
N GLU A 758 -31.31 -11.35 -3.80
CA GLU A 758 -30.71 -12.29 -4.76
C GLU A 758 -30.26 -11.62 -6.06
N GLY A 759 -30.76 -10.40 -6.33
CA GLY A 759 -30.45 -9.66 -7.55
C GLY A 759 -31.27 -10.11 -8.77
N PRO A 760 -30.89 -9.66 -9.99
CA PRO A 760 -31.64 -9.97 -11.20
C PRO A 760 -31.50 -11.43 -11.63
N THR A 761 -32.56 -12.01 -12.18
CA THR A 761 -32.57 -13.35 -12.77
C THR A 761 -32.38 -13.36 -14.29
N THR A 762 -32.48 -12.20 -14.94
CA THR A 762 -32.28 -12.02 -16.38
C THR A 762 -31.28 -10.89 -16.64
N GLY A 763 -30.38 -11.08 -17.59
CA GLY A 763 -29.39 -10.06 -17.96
C GLY A 763 -30.01 -8.89 -18.73
N THR A 764 -29.33 -7.75 -18.74
CA THR A 764 -29.79 -6.51 -19.40
C THR A 764 -29.04 -6.22 -20.72
N VAL A 765 -28.28 -7.19 -21.23
CA VAL A 765 -27.51 -7.12 -22.48
C VAL A 765 -28.28 -6.45 -23.62
N GLY A 766 -29.54 -6.85 -23.87
CA GLY A 766 -30.34 -6.29 -24.97
C GLY A 766 -30.58 -4.78 -24.89
N THR A 767 -30.45 -4.17 -23.70
CA THR A 767 -30.61 -2.74 -23.48
C THR A 767 -29.30 -2.00 -23.74
N PHE A 768 -28.22 -2.33 -23.02
CA PHE A 768 -26.97 -1.56 -23.10
C PHE A 768 -26.04 -1.98 -24.24
N GLU A 769 -26.32 -3.10 -24.92
CA GLU A 769 -25.66 -3.47 -26.16
C GLU A 769 -25.87 -2.40 -27.24
N LEU A 770 -27.07 -1.80 -27.30
CA LEU A 770 -27.48 -0.75 -28.23
C LEU A 770 -26.84 0.62 -27.91
N MET A 771 -26.39 0.80 -26.66
CA MET A 771 -25.74 2.04 -26.21
C MET A 771 -24.27 2.03 -26.64
N SER A 772 -23.69 3.17 -27.04
CA SER A 772 -22.27 3.19 -27.40
C SER A 772 -21.38 2.97 -26.16
N SER A 773 -20.22 2.33 -26.35
CA SER A 773 -19.26 2.15 -25.23
C SER A 773 -18.75 3.49 -24.68
N LYS A 774 -18.68 4.52 -25.53
CA LYS A 774 -18.23 5.86 -25.15
C LYS A 774 -19.30 6.60 -24.33
N ASP A 775 -20.58 6.47 -24.70
CA ASP A 775 -21.69 7.12 -23.97
C ASP A 775 -21.89 6.49 -22.59
N LEU A 776 -21.82 5.16 -22.49
CA LEU A 776 -21.81 4.45 -21.21
C LEU A 776 -20.68 4.96 -20.31
N ALA A 777 -19.45 4.99 -20.81
CA ALA A 777 -18.29 5.46 -20.05
C ALA A 777 -18.39 6.94 -19.63
N TYR A 778 -18.93 7.79 -20.50
CA TYR A 778 -19.13 9.21 -20.18
C TYR A 778 -20.20 9.41 -19.09
N GLN A 779 -21.34 8.72 -19.20
CA GLN A 779 -22.40 8.80 -18.18
C GLN A 779 -21.94 8.19 -16.85
N MET A 780 -21.15 7.11 -16.89
CA MET A 780 -20.51 6.54 -15.69
C MET A 780 -19.59 7.56 -15.04
N THR A 781 -18.73 8.20 -15.83
CA THR A 781 -17.78 9.19 -15.32
C THR A 781 -18.47 10.44 -14.76
N THR A 782 -19.53 10.91 -15.41
CA THR A 782 -20.33 12.03 -14.92
C THR A 782 -20.98 11.69 -13.57
N TYR A 783 -21.57 10.50 -13.44
CA TYR A 783 -22.18 10.07 -12.19
C TYR A 783 -21.14 9.86 -11.09
N ASP A 784 -20.00 9.25 -11.41
CA ASP A 784 -18.89 9.06 -10.47
C ASP A 784 -18.33 10.39 -9.98
N TRP A 785 -18.23 11.42 -10.84
CA TRP A 785 -17.84 12.78 -10.43
C TRP A 785 -18.82 13.41 -9.45
N GLU A 786 -20.13 13.20 -9.65
CA GLU A 786 -21.13 13.68 -8.70
C GLU A 786 -20.96 13.01 -7.32
N LEU A 787 -20.79 11.69 -7.28
CA LEU A 787 -20.53 10.98 -6.01
C LEU A 787 -19.22 11.42 -5.39
N PHE A 788 -18.16 11.52 -6.19
CA PHE A 788 -16.84 11.86 -5.71
C PHE A 788 -16.80 13.26 -5.13
N ASN A 789 -17.45 14.25 -5.76
CA ASN A 789 -17.54 15.62 -5.24
C ASN A 789 -18.40 15.75 -3.99
N CYS A 790 -19.34 14.82 -3.75
CA CYS A 790 -20.08 14.78 -2.49
C CYS A 790 -19.20 14.36 -1.29
N VAL A 791 -18.08 13.67 -1.52
CA VAL A 791 -17.19 13.23 -0.44
C VAL A 791 -16.42 14.40 0.15
N HIS A 792 -16.68 14.71 1.41
CA HIS A 792 -15.90 15.71 2.14
C HIS A 792 -14.52 15.14 2.55
N GLU A 793 -13.47 15.97 2.58
CA GLU A 793 -12.11 15.50 2.93
C GLU A 793 -12.04 14.88 4.32
N LEU A 794 -12.77 15.44 5.28
CA LEU A 794 -12.87 14.91 6.65
C LEU A 794 -13.55 13.53 6.73
N GLU A 795 -14.39 13.14 5.75
CA GLU A 795 -14.96 11.78 5.74
C GLU A 795 -13.86 10.71 5.57
N LEU A 796 -12.79 11.02 4.83
CA LEU A 796 -11.64 10.15 4.72
C LEU A 796 -10.96 9.97 6.09
N ILE A 797 -10.84 11.05 6.86
CA ILE A 797 -10.24 11.03 8.20
C ILE A 797 -11.12 10.22 9.18
N TYR A 798 -12.43 10.50 9.23
CA TYR A 798 -13.37 9.80 10.10
C TYR A 798 -13.46 8.31 9.76
N HIS A 799 -13.39 7.96 8.47
CA HIS A 799 -13.37 6.58 8.03
C HIS A 799 -12.09 5.87 8.52
N THR A 800 -10.93 6.48 8.35
CA THR A 800 -9.63 5.89 8.71
C THR A 800 -9.45 5.71 10.22
N PHE A 801 -9.87 6.69 11.04
CA PHE A 801 -9.72 6.64 12.49
C PHE A 801 -10.95 6.03 13.21
N GLY A 802 -11.99 5.66 12.48
CA GLY A 802 -13.20 5.04 13.01
C GLY A 802 -14.31 6.05 13.32
N ARG A 803 -15.42 5.95 12.57
CA ARG A 803 -16.60 6.83 12.67
C ARG A 803 -17.15 7.03 14.08
N HIS A 804 -17.17 5.96 14.88
CA HIS A 804 -17.72 5.97 16.24
C HIS A 804 -16.95 6.92 17.17
N ASN A 805 -15.67 7.20 16.89
CA ASN A 805 -14.85 8.12 17.68
C ASN A 805 -15.25 9.59 17.47
N PHE A 806 -15.82 9.91 16.31
CA PHE A 806 -16.22 11.28 15.96
C PHE A 806 -17.74 11.50 16.03
N LYS A 807 -18.52 10.42 16.03
CA LYS A 807 -20.00 10.45 15.88
C LYS A 807 -20.45 11.26 14.65
N LYS A 808 -19.65 11.22 13.58
CA LYS A 808 -19.94 11.83 12.28
C LYS A 808 -20.16 10.73 11.24
N THR A 809 -20.94 11.05 10.21
CA THR A 809 -21.18 10.15 9.08
C THR A 809 -20.02 10.16 8.08
N THR A 810 -19.89 9.08 7.31
CA THR A 810 -19.08 9.03 6.08
C THR A 810 -19.94 8.54 4.92
N ALA A 811 -21.22 8.90 4.92
CA ALA A 811 -22.23 8.42 3.98
C ALA A 811 -21.82 8.62 2.51
N ASN A 812 -21.23 9.77 2.17
CA ASN A 812 -20.84 10.06 0.80
C ASN A 812 -19.67 9.17 0.37
N LEU A 813 -18.66 9.02 1.24
CA LEU A 813 -17.55 8.10 1.01
C LEU A 813 -18.03 6.65 0.89
N ASP A 814 -18.89 6.21 1.81
CA ASP A 814 -19.42 4.84 1.82
C ASP A 814 -20.15 4.52 0.51
N LEU A 815 -21.00 5.43 0.01
CA LEU A 815 -21.70 5.26 -1.26
C LEU A 815 -20.75 5.26 -2.46
N PHE A 816 -19.71 6.10 -2.44
CA PHE A 816 -18.74 6.12 -3.53
C PHE A 816 -17.84 4.87 -3.56
N LEU A 817 -17.49 4.33 -2.39
CA LEU A 817 -16.80 3.04 -2.30
C LEU A 817 -17.73 1.88 -2.70
N ARG A 818 -19.02 1.93 -2.31
CA ARG A 818 -20.01 0.94 -2.76
C ARG A 818 -20.19 0.98 -4.28
N ARG A 819 -20.14 2.15 -4.92
CA ARG A 819 -20.22 2.32 -6.38
C ARG A 819 -19.13 1.54 -7.11
N PHE A 820 -17.91 1.47 -6.56
CA PHE A 820 -16.84 0.64 -7.12
C PHE A 820 -17.28 -0.84 -7.21
N ASN A 821 -17.78 -1.39 -6.10
CA ASN A 821 -18.27 -2.76 -6.05
C ASN A 821 -19.51 -2.95 -6.96
N GLU A 822 -20.41 -1.98 -7.03
CA GLU A 822 -21.60 -2.03 -7.90
C GLU A 822 -21.19 -2.21 -9.38
N ILE A 823 -20.20 -1.45 -9.85
CA ILE A 823 -19.68 -1.56 -11.21
C ILE A 823 -18.97 -2.90 -11.43
N GLN A 824 -18.15 -3.33 -10.48
CA GLN A 824 -17.46 -4.62 -10.56
C GLN A 824 -18.46 -5.77 -10.69
N PHE A 825 -19.46 -5.83 -9.81
CA PHE A 825 -20.48 -6.88 -9.82
C PHE A 825 -21.45 -6.76 -11.00
N TRP A 826 -21.66 -5.56 -11.57
CA TRP A 826 -22.40 -5.40 -12.82
C TRP A 826 -21.76 -6.17 -13.97
N VAL A 827 -20.43 -6.06 -14.12
CA VAL A 827 -19.69 -6.82 -15.15
C VAL A 827 -19.88 -8.32 -14.97
N VAL A 828 -19.68 -8.82 -13.75
CA VAL A 828 -19.79 -10.26 -13.46
C VAL A 828 -21.22 -10.75 -13.67
N THR A 829 -22.22 -9.98 -13.24
CA THR A 829 -23.65 -10.29 -13.39
C THR A 829 -24.03 -10.45 -14.85
N GLU A 830 -23.73 -9.46 -15.69
CA GLU A 830 -24.10 -9.49 -17.10
C GLU A 830 -23.39 -10.63 -17.86
N VAL A 831 -22.13 -10.93 -17.53
CA VAL A 831 -21.39 -12.04 -18.13
C VAL A 831 -22.00 -13.39 -17.71
N CYS A 832 -22.29 -13.59 -16.43
CA CYS A 832 -22.83 -14.84 -15.89
C CYS A 832 -24.30 -15.11 -16.27
N LEU A 833 -25.08 -14.06 -16.56
CA LEU A 833 -26.45 -14.20 -17.07
C LEU A 833 -26.51 -14.34 -18.61
N CYS A 834 -25.38 -14.16 -19.32
CA CYS A 834 -25.31 -14.32 -20.77
C CYS A 834 -25.02 -15.78 -21.18
N SER A 835 -26.09 -16.55 -21.38
CA SER A 835 -26.01 -17.98 -21.75
C SER A 835 -25.32 -18.24 -23.10
N GLN A 836 -25.55 -17.37 -24.08
CA GLN A 836 -25.03 -17.52 -25.44
C GLN A 836 -23.54 -17.16 -25.52
N LEU A 837 -22.69 -18.15 -25.83
CA LEU A 837 -21.23 -17.97 -25.92
C LEU A 837 -20.82 -16.81 -26.85
N SER A 838 -21.43 -16.69 -28.03
CA SER A 838 -21.11 -15.63 -28.99
C SER A 838 -21.40 -14.23 -28.44
N LYS A 839 -22.54 -14.03 -27.77
CA LYS A 839 -22.89 -12.77 -27.12
C LYS A 839 -22.02 -12.48 -25.90
N ARG A 840 -21.60 -13.51 -25.17
CA ARG A 840 -20.68 -13.37 -24.04
C ARG A 840 -19.28 -12.88 -24.47
N VAL A 841 -18.78 -13.34 -25.62
CA VAL A 841 -17.56 -12.78 -26.24
C VAL A 841 -17.76 -11.30 -26.61
N GLN A 842 -18.94 -10.93 -27.12
CA GLN A 842 -19.26 -9.53 -27.42
C GLN A 842 -19.31 -8.67 -26.14
N LEU A 843 -19.81 -9.21 -25.02
CA LEU A 843 -19.77 -8.55 -23.72
C LEU A 843 -18.34 -8.28 -23.23
N LEU A 844 -17.45 -9.28 -23.26
CA LEU A 844 -16.04 -9.05 -22.89
C LEU A 844 -15.43 -7.92 -23.71
N LYS A 845 -15.62 -7.95 -25.04
CA LYS A 845 -15.20 -6.87 -25.94
C LYS A 845 -15.85 -5.52 -25.58
N LYS A 846 -17.13 -5.51 -25.19
CA LYS A 846 -17.87 -4.29 -24.83
C LYS A 846 -17.32 -3.69 -23.53
N PHE A 847 -17.10 -4.49 -22.49
CA PHE A 847 -16.56 -4.03 -21.21
C PHE A 847 -15.12 -3.56 -21.34
N ILE A 848 -14.26 -4.25 -22.09
CA ILE A 848 -12.90 -3.79 -22.38
C ILE A 848 -12.93 -2.41 -23.08
N LYS A 849 -13.86 -2.18 -24.02
CA LYS A 849 -14.05 -0.87 -24.65
C LYS A 849 -14.55 0.20 -23.67
N ILE A 850 -15.49 -0.13 -22.79
CA ILE A 850 -15.99 0.81 -21.78
C ILE A 850 -14.86 1.19 -20.82
N ALA A 851 -14.07 0.22 -20.35
CA ALA A 851 -12.88 0.45 -19.53
C ALA A 851 -11.87 1.36 -20.23
N ALA A 852 -11.58 1.11 -21.51
CA ALA A 852 -10.68 1.97 -22.30
C ALA A 852 -11.15 3.44 -22.32
N HIS A 853 -12.45 3.69 -22.53
CA HIS A 853 -13.00 5.04 -22.49
C HIS A 853 -13.03 5.64 -21.07
N CYS A 854 -13.28 4.85 -20.02
CA CYS A 854 -13.16 5.33 -18.63
C CYS A 854 -11.73 5.81 -18.34
N LYS A 855 -10.71 5.04 -18.77
CA LYS A 855 -9.30 5.44 -18.67
C LYS A 855 -9.01 6.71 -19.47
N GLU A 856 -9.54 6.83 -20.69
CA GLU A 856 -9.44 8.03 -21.54
C GLU A 856 -10.04 9.28 -20.85
N TYR A 857 -11.17 9.13 -20.15
CA TYR A 857 -11.77 10.20 -19.35
C TYR A 857 -11.09 10.44 -17.99
N LYS A 858 -9.94 9.80 -17.73
CA LYS A 858 -9.22 9.87 -16.44
C LYS A 858 -10.07 9.41 -15.25
N ASN A 859 -11.06 8.56 -15.49
CA ASN A 859 -11.84 7.86 -14.47
C ASN A 859 -11.21 6.50 -14.17
N LEU A 860 -10.13 6.53 -13.38
CA LEU A 860 -9.41 5.31 -13.02
C LEU A 860 -10.23 4.42 -12.09
N ASN A 861 -11.14 5.00 -11.28
CA ASN A 861 -12.02 4.22 -10.39
C ASN A 861 -12.90 3.24 -11.16
N SER A 862 -13.69 3.72 -12.12
CA SER A 862 -14.55 2.87 -12.96
C SER A 862 -13.73 1.95 -13.88
N PHE A 863 -12.59 2.43 -14.38
CA PHE A 863 -11.66 1.59 -15.16
C PHE A 863 -11.26 0.33 -14.38
N PHE A 864 -10.74 0.50 -13.16
CA PHE A 864 -10.33 -0.65 -12.34
C PHE A 864 -11.50 -1.49 -11.87
N ALA A 865 -12.67 -0.89 -11.58
CA ALA A 865 -13.86 -1.68 -11.22
C ALA A 865 -14.26 -2.65 -12.33
N ILE A 866 -14.22 -2.20 -13.59
CA ILE A 866 -14.53 -3.05 -14.75
C ILE A 866 -13.46 -4.13 -14.93
N VAL A 867 -12.17 -3.77 -14.86
CA VAL A 867 -11.06 -4.74 -15.00
C VAL A 867 -11.12 -5.80 -13.90
N MET A 868 -11.35 -5.42 -12.64
CA MET A 868 -11.56 -6.36 -11.54
C MET A 868 -12.79 -7.25 -11.73
N GLY A 869 -13.86 -6.73 -12.35
CA GLY A 869 -15.02 -7.52 -12.74
C GLY A 869 -14.67 -8.60 -13.77
N LEU A 870 -13.80 -8.27 -14.74
CA LEU A 870 -13.31 -9.21 -15.75
C LEU A 870 -12.31 -10.23 -15.16
N SER A 871 -11.47 -9.83 -14.19
CA SER A 871 -10.55 -10.72 -13.47
C SER A 871 -11.26 -11.62 -12.43
N ASN A 872 -12.53 -11.36 -12.11
CA ASN A 872 -13.28 -12.16 -11.14
C ASN A 872 -13.26 -13.65 -11.51
N VAL A 873 -13.12 -14.54 -10.53
CA VAL A 873 -13.03 -16.01 -10.73
C VAL A 873 -14.18 -16.57 -11.56
N ALA A 874 -15.39 -16.01 -11.44
CA ALA A 874 -16.54 -16.43 -12.24
C ALA A 874 -16.43 -16.04 -13.73
N VAL A 875 -15.63 -15.02 -14.08
CA VAL A 875 -15.40 -14.57 -15.46
C VAL A 875 -14.09 -15.11 -16.02
N SER A 876 -13.00 -15.07 -15.28
CA SER A 876 -11.67 -15.52 -15.72
C SER A 876 -11.61 -17.01 -16.02
N ARG A 877 -12.44 -17.84 -15.35
CA ARG A 877 -12.50 -19.29 -15.60
C ARG A 877 -13.13 -19.67 -16.95
N LEU A 878 -13.88 -18.78 -17.61
CA LEU A 878 -14.62 -19.04 -18.85
C LEU A 878 -13.67 -19.14 -20.06
N ALA A 879 -12.86 -20.19 -20.10
CA ALA A 879 -11.78 -20.38 -21.05
C ALA A 879 -12.28 -20.36 -22.52
N LEU A 880 -13.44 -20.95 -22.82
CA LEU A 880 -13.99 -20.98 -24.18
C LEU A 880 -14.40 -19.57 -24.64
N THR A 881 -14.85 -18.73 -23.70
CA THR A 881 -15.18 -17.33 -23.98
C THR A 881 -13.92 -16.51 -24.23
N TRP A 882 -12.91 -16.62 -23.35
CA TRP A 882 -11.67 -15.88 -23.49
C TRP A 882 -10.87 -16.30 -24.73
N GLU A 883 -10.84 -17.60 -25.05
CA GLU A 883 -10.13 -18.13 -26.22
C GLU A 883 -10.64 -17.50 -27.52
N LYS A 884 -11.97 -17.37 -27.67
CA LYS A 884 -12.64 -16.78 -28.84
C LYS A 884 -12.59 -15.25 -28.89
N LEU A 885 -12.07 -14.58 -27.87
CA LEU A 885 -11.90 -13.13 -27.89
C LEU A 885 -10.82 -12.74 -28.93
N PRO A 886 -11.06 -11.76 -29.82
CA PRO A 886 -10.04 -11.35 -30.79
C PRO A 886 -8.75 -10.89 -30.09
N SER A 887 -7.59 -11.27 -30.63
CA SER A 887 -6.26 -11.02 -30.05
C SER A 887 -6.02 -9.56 -29.67
N LYS A 888 -6.52 -8.61 -30.47
CA LYS A 888 -6.49 -7.17 -30.16
C LYS A 888 -7.04 -6.84 -28.77
N PHE A 889 -8.16 -7.45 -28.37
CA PHE A 889 -8.79 -7.19 -27.08
C PHE A 889 -8.16 -7.99 -25.94
N LYS A 890 -7.61 -9.19 -26.23
CA LYS A 890 -6.74 -9.89 -25.27
C LYS A 890 -5.54 -9.03 -24.88
N LYS A 891 -4.88 -8.42 -25.86
CA LYS A 891 -3.75 -7.49 -25.64
C LYS A 891 -4.16 -6.29 -24.77
N PHE A 892 -5.25 -5.60 -25.11
CA PHE A 892 -5.74 -4.48 -24.29
C PHE A 892 -6.06 -4.91 -22.85
N TYR A 893 -6.69 -6.06 -22.67
CA TYR A 893 -7.01 -6.55 -21.34
C TYR A 893 -5.74 -6.89 -20.53
N ALA A 894 -4.75 -7.56 -21.13
CA ALA A 894 -3.48 -7.85 -20.47
C ALA A 894 -2.73 -6.55 -20.08
N GLU A 895 -2.73 -5.54 -20.95
CA GLU A 895 -2.23 -4.21 -20.59
C GLU A 895 -2.98 -3.61 -19.39
N PHE A 896 -4.31 -3.75 -19.34
CA PHE A 896 -5.11 -3.23 -18.23
C PHE A 896 -4.84 -3.96 -16.91
N GLU A 897 -4.70 -5.28 -16.95
CA GLU A 897 -4.38 -6.12 -15.79
C GLU A 897 -2.98 -5.79 -15.26
N SER A 898 -2.01 -5.49 -16.13
CA SER A 898 -0.66 -5.06 -15.71
C SER A 898 -0.66 -3.74 -14.90
N LEU A 899 -1.66 -2.87 -15.09
CA LEU A 899 -1.80 -1.64 -14.28
C LEU A 899 -2.28 -1.93 -12.84
N MET A 900 -2.84 -3.12 -12.60
CA MET A 900 -3.31 -3.58 -11.29
C MET A 900 -2.22 -4.25 -10.45
N ASP A 901 -1.03 -4.47 -11.01
CA ASP A 901 0.09 -5.15 -10.34
C ASP A 901 0.36 -4.51 -8.95
N PRO A 902 0.23 -5.27 -7.85
CA PRO A 902 0.46 -4.77 -6.50
C PRO A 902 1.95 -4.57 -6.17
N SER A 903 2.86 -5.07 -7.01
CA SER A 903 4.31 -5.00 -6.79
C SER A 903 4.78 -3.57 -6.54
N ARG A 904 5.72 -3.42 -5.59
CA ARG A 904 6.24 -2.12 -5.13
C ARG A 904 5.13 -1.12 -4.77
N ASN A 905 4.13 -1.58 -4.00
CA ASN A 905 2.99 -0.77 -3.57
C ASN A 905 2.20 -0.15 -4.74
N HIS A 906 1.79 -0.99 -5.68
CA HIS A 906 1.04 -0.61 -6.89
C HIS A 906 1.76 0.45 -7.74
N ARG A 907 3.07 0.28 -7.96
CA ARG A 907 3.91 1.25 -8.70
C ARG A 907 3.35 1.55 -10.10
N ALA A 908 2.85 0.54 -10.81
CA ALA A 908 2.25 0.71 -12.15
C ALA A 908 1.08 1.71 -12.15
N TYR A 909 0.15 1.58 -11.18
CA TYR A 909 -0.92 2.54 -10.98
C TYR A 909 -0.38 3.91 -10.58
N ARG A 910 0.53 3.99 -9.60
CA ARG A 910 1.05 5.26 -9.09
C ARG A 910 1.73 6.08 -10.19
N LEU A 911 2.57 5.45 -11.01
CA LEU A 911 3.20 6.10 -12.16
C LEU A 911 2.18 6.55 -13.21
N THR A 912 1.15 5.74 -13.44
CA THR A 912 0.07 6.09 -14.38
C THR A 912 -0.72 7.30 -13.88
N ALA A 913 -1.13 7.32 -12.60
CA ALA A 913 -1.90 8.41 -12.01
C ALA A 913 -1.07 9.70 -11.88
N ALA A 914 0.21 9.60 -11.51
CA ALA A 914 1.10 10.76 -11.36
C ALA A 914 1.36 11.50 -12.68
N LYS A 915 1.21 10.84 -13.82
CA LYS A 915 1.32 11.44 -15.16
C LYS A 915 0.06 12.18 -15.64
N LEU A 916 -1.05 12.04 -14.90
CA LEU A 916 -2.32 12.59 -15.30
C LEU A 916 -2.60 13.86 -14.50
N GLU A 917 -3.03 14.90 -15.22
CA GLU A 917 -3.48 16.15 -14.63
C GLU A 917 -4.96 16.08 -14.21
N PRO A 918 -5.39 16.83 -13.17
CA PRO A 918 -6.80 17.07 -12.88
C PRO A 918 -7.56 17.57 -14.13
N PRO A 919 -8.86 17.30 -14.28
CA PRO A 919 -9.73 16.47 -13.44
C PRO A 919 -9.41 14.97 -13.55
N LEU A 920 -9.30 14.26 -12.42
CA LEU A 920 -9.08 12.80 -12.36
C LEU A 920 -9.90 12.16 -11.24
N ILE A 921 -10.42 10.95 -11.45
CA ILE A 921 -10.98 10.11 -10.39
C ILE A 921 -9.99 8.96 -10.08
N PRO A 922 -9.40 8.91 -8.87
CA PRO A 922 -8.37 7.93 -8.54
C PRO A 922 -8.94 6.53 -8.29
N PHE A 923 -8.06 5.53 -8.19
CA PHE A 923 -8.44 4.20 -7.71
C PHE A 923 -8.70 4.24 -6.19
N MET A 924 -9.95 4.54 -5.81
CA MET A 924 -10.32 4.83 -4.41
C MET A 924 -10.05 3.70 -3.42
N PRO A 925 -10.32 2.41 -3.72
CA PRO A 925 -9.97 1.31 -2.83
C PRO A 925 -8.50 1.31 -2.38
N LEU A 926 -7.58 1.61 -3.30
CA LEU A 926 -6.15 1.69 -3.00
C LEU A 926 -5.82 2.93 -2.16
N LEU A 927 -6.48 4.06 -2.40
CA LEU A 927 -6.30 5.26 -1.59
C LEU A 927 -6.76 5.05 -0.14
N ILE A 928 -7.89 4.36 0.06
CA ILE A 928 -8.35 3.98 1.40
C ILE A 928 -7.39 2.98 2.06
N LYS A 929 -6.87 2.02 1.28
CA LYS A 929 -5.82 1.11 1.75
C LYS A 929 -4.60 1.90 2.24
N ASP A 930 -4.11 2.86 1.48
CA ASP A 930 -2.96 3.71 1.88
C ASP A 930 -3.21 4.38 3.25
N MET A 931 -4.39 4.95 3.45
CA MET A 931 -4.75 5.60 4.72
C MET A 931 -4.86 4.60 5.87
N THR A 932 -5.48 3.44 5.65
CA THR A 932 -5.60 2.37 6.66
C THR A 932 -4.23 1.84 7.05
N PHE A 933 -3.37 1.50 6.10
CA PHE A 933 -2.02 1.02 6.36
C PHE A 933 -1.16 2.08 7.07
N THR A 934 -1.29 3.36 6.69
CA THR A 934 -0.61 4.45 7.39
C THR A 934 -1.12 4.57 8.84
N HIS A 935 -2.41 4.38 9.06
CA HIS A 935 -3.01 4.45 10.39
C HIS A 935 -2.59 3.29 11.30
N GLU A 936 -2.63 2.07 10.79
CA GLU A 936 -2.30 0.84 11.54
C GLU A 936 -0.79 0.67 11.74
N GLY A 937 0.02 1.06 10.75
CA GLY A 937 1.48 0.95 10.78
C GLY A 937 2.18 2.01 11.64
N ASN A 938 1.49 3.09 12.02
CA ASN A 938 2.08 4.19 12.81
C ASN A 938 1.25 4.48 14.06
N LYS A 939 1.87 4.59 15.23
CA LYS A 939 1.16 4.96 16.47
C LYS A 939 0.69 6.42 16.40
N THR A 940 -0.53 6.70 16.85
CA THR A 940 -1.06 8.08 16.95
C THR A 940 -0.38 8.88 18.05
N PHE A 941 0.08 8.21 19.11
CA PHE A 941 0.80 8.81 20.22
C PHE A 941 2.14 8.08 20.43
N ILE A 942 3.21 8.85 20.64
CA ILE A 942 4.56 8.37 20.99
C ILE A 942 4.95 9.10 22.26
N ASP A 943 5.22 8.36 23.34
CA ASP A 943 5.56 8.91 24.66
C ASP A 943 4.57 9.99 25.14
N ASN A 944 3.27 9.72 24.95
CA ASN A 944 2.14 10.63 25.23
C ASN A 944 2.08 11.91 24.37
N LEU A 945 2.98 12.09 23.42
CA LEU A 945 2.93 13.17 22.43
C LEU A 945 2.19 12.71 21.18
N VAL A 946 1.43 13.63 20.56
CA VAL A 946 0.79 13.40 19.26
C VAL A 946 1.88 13.18 18.21
N ASN A 947 1.83 12.07 17.49
CA ASN A 947 2.70 11.81 16.34
C ASN A 947 2.20 12.63 15.14
N PHE A 948 2.75 13.82 14.96
CA PHE A 948 2.34 14.75 13.91
C PHE A 948 2.91 14.37 12.53
N GLU A 949 4.01 13.60 12.47
CA GLU A 949 4.47 12.99 11.22
C GLU A 949 3.37 12.08 10.64
N LYS A 950 2.79 11.20 11.47
CA LYS A 950 1.63 10.37 11.06
C LYS A 950 0.47 11.24 10.59
N MET A 951 0.16 12.33 11.30
CA MET A 951 -0.93 13.24 10.90
C MET A 951 -0.68 13.81 9.49
N ARG A 952 0.53 14.29 9.22
CA ARG A 952 0.93 14.80 7.90
C ARG A 952 0.85 13.73 6.81
N MET A 953 1.29 12.50 7.10
CA MET A 953 1.20 11.38 6.14
C MET A 953 -0.25 11.12 5.71
N ILE A 954 -1.19 11.11 6.66
CA ILE A 954 -2.62 10.92 6.36
C ILE A 954 -3.20 12.14 5.63
N ALA A 955 -2.86 13.36 6.05
CA ALA A 955 -3.28 14.60 5.40
C ALA A 955 -2.80 14.69 3.95
N ASN A 956 -1.60 14.16 3.63
CA ASN A 956 -1.10 14.11 2.24
C ASN A 956 -2.02 13.30 1.32
N THR A 957 -2.57 12.18 1.80
CA THR A 957 -3.49 11.36 1.02
C THR A 957 -4.83 12.07 0.78
N ALA A 958 -5.36 12.77 1.79
CA ALA A 958 -6.56 13.58 1.64
C ALA A 958 -6.34 14.80 0.72
N ARG A 959 -5.19 15.49 0.81
CA ARG A 959 -4.81 16.56 -0.13
C ARG A 959 -4.66 16.07 -1.57
N THR A 960 -4.21 14.84 -1.76
CA THR A 960 -4.14 14.21 -3.08
C THR A 960 -5.55 14.11 -3.70
N VAL A 961 -6.58 13.81 -2.89
CA VAL A 961 -7.99 13.86 -3.32
C VAL A 961 -8.43 15.29 -3.67
N ARG A 962 -8.01 16.30 -2.89
CA ARG A 962 -8.26 17.71 -3.22
C ARG A 962 -7.65 18.07 -4.57
N TYR A 963 -6.40 17.69 -4.82
CA TYR A 963 -5.70 17.93 -6.09
C TYR A 963 -6.45 17.33 -7.27
N TYR A 964 -6.84 16.06 -7.19
CA TYR A 964 -7.56 15.38 -8.27
C TYR A 964 -8.89 16.03 -8.65
N ARG A 965 -9.56 16.70 -7.70
CA ARG A 965 -10.84 17.41 -7.89
C ARG A 965 -10.70 18.93 -8.06
N SER A 966 -9.48 19.45 -8.17
CA SER A 966 -9.23 20.90 -8.26
C SER A 966 -9.72 21.54 -9.56
N GLN A 967 -9.98 20.74 -10.60
CA GLN A 967 -10.51 21.17 -11.89
C GLN A 967 -11.87 20.53 -12.16
N PRO A 968 -12.82 21.23 -12.80
CA PRO A 968 -14.11 20.66 -13.17
C PRO A 968 -13.98 19.66 -14.32
N PHE A 969 -14.80 18.61 -14.32
CA PHE A 969 -14.91 17.67 -15.44
C PHE A 969 -15.87 18.20 -16.51
N ASN A 970 -15.32 18.61 -17.66
CA ASN A 970 -16.08 19.01 -18.84
C ASN A 970 -15.38 18.50 -20.11
N PRO A 971 -15.70 17.28 -20.61
CA PRO A 971 -15.22 16.86 -21.91
C PRO A 971 -16.04 17.53 -23.03
N ASP A 972 -15.45 17.61 -24.23
CA ASP A 972 -15.94 18.36 -25.40
C ASP A 972 -17.47 18.54 -25.48
N ALA A 973 -17.88 19.82 -25.56
CA ALA A 973 -19.29 20.26 -25.57
C ALA A 973 -20.17 19.58 -26.62
N ALA A 974 -19.58 19.01 -27.68
CA ALA A 974 -20.27 18.21 -28.68
C ALA A 974 -21.00 16.97 -28.11
N GLN A 975 -20.61 16.48 -26.92
CA GLN A 975 -21.19 15.29 -26.30
C GLN A 975 -22.34 15.60 -25.32
N ALA A 976 -22.36 16.79 -24.72
CA ALA A 976 -23.42 17.17 -23.77
C ALA A 976 -24.80 17.24 -24.43
N ASN A 977 -24.87 17.60 -25.71
CA ASN A 977 -26.13 17.84 -26.42
C ASN A 977 -26.74 16.61 -27.11
N LYS A 978 -26.10 15.43 -27.09
CA LYS A 978 -26.64 14.20 -27.71
C LYS A 978 -26.80 13.03 -26.76
N ASN A 979 -26.50 13.20 -25.47
CA ASN A 979 -26.48 12.07 -24.57
C ASN A 979 -27.89 11.74 -24.06
N HIS A 980 -28.37 10.58 -24.51
CA HIS A 980 -29.75 10.18 -24.33
C HIS A 980 -30.03 9.83 -22.86
N GLN A 981 -31.16 10.33 -22.36
CA GLN A 981 -31.60 10.20 -20.96
C GLN A 981 -31.74 8.73 -20.53
N ASP A 982 -31.95 7.81 -21.46
CA ASP A 982 -31.96 6.36 -21.25
C ASP A 982 -30.59 5.80 -20.79
N VAL A 983 -29.47 6.23 -21.38
CA VAL A 983 -28.12 5.81 -20.97
C VAL A 983 -27.83 6.28 -19.56
N ARG A 984 -28.21 7.54 -19.26
CA ARG A 984 -28.09 8.11 -17.91
C ARG A 984 -28.90 7.29 -16.90
N SER A 985 -30.15 6.96 -17.21
CA SER A 985 -31.01 6.16 -16.34
C SER A 985 -30.42 4.77 -16.09
N TYR A 986 -30.00 4.07 -17.15
CA TYR A 986 -29.37 2.75 -17.04
C TYR A 986 -28.14 2.76 -16.11
N VAL A 987 -27.20 3.68 -16.37
CA VAL A 987 -25.93 3.75 -15.63
C VAL A 987 -26.11 4.07 -14.13
N ARG A 988 -27.13 4.86 -13.79
CA ARG A 988 -27.40 5.27 -12.40
C ARG A 988 -28.26 4.26 -11.63
N GLN A 989 -28.94 3.35 -12.32
CA GLN A 989 -29.90 2.40 -11.74
C GLN A 989 -29.49 0.94 -11.98
N LEU A 990 -28.21 0.62 -11.81
CA LEU A 990 -27.71 -0.75 -11.94
C LEU A 990 -28.36 -1.66 -10.90
N ASN A 991 -28.88 -2.80 -11.36
CA ASN A 991 -29.28 -3.93 -10.52
C ASN A 991 -28.28 -5.07 -10.74
N VAL A 992 -27.67 -5.57 -9.67
CA VAL A 992 -26.54 -6.51 -9.76
C VAL A 992 -26.69 -7.66 -8.78
N ILE A 993 -26.06 -8.79 -9.09
CA ILE A 993 -25.86 -9.90 -8.16
C ILE A 993 -24.52 -9.65 -7.46
N ASP A 994 -24.53 -9.50 -6.13
CA ASP A 994 -23.31 -9.39 -5.31
C ASP A 994 -22.99 -10.68 -4.53
N ASN A 995 -23.79 -11.74 -4.71
CA ASN A 995 -23.54 -13.06 -4.15
C ASN A 995 -22.55 -13.85 -5.02
N GLN A 996 -21.28 -13.91 -4.58
CA GLN A 996 -20.22 -14.59 -5.30
C GLN A 996 -20.46 -16.10 -5.48
N ARG A 997 -21.13 -16.78 -4.54
CA ARG A 997 -21.48 -18.22 -4.70
C ARG A 997 -22.44 -18.40 -5.86
N THR A 998 -23.48 -17.57 -5.95
CA THR A 998 -24.45 -17.60 -7.05
C THR A 998 -23.77 -17.36 -8.40
N LEU A 999 -22.92 -16.34 -8.51
CA LEU A 999 -22.17 -16.04 -9.73
C LEU A 999 -21.24 -17.19 -10.15
N SER A 1000 -20.52 -17.79 -9.18
CA SER A 1000 -19.65 -18.93 -9.43
C SER A 1000 -20.43 -20.15 -9.91
N GLN A 1001 -21.60 -20.44 -9.34
CA GLN A 1001 -22.47 -21.53 -9.78
C GLN A 1001 -23.01 -21.31 -11.19
N MET A 1002 -23.47 -20.09 -11.50
CA MET A 1002 -23.92 -19.73 -12.85
C MET A 1002 -22.79 -19.96 -13.87
N SER A 1003 -21.59 -19.48 -13.55
CA SER A 1003 -20.42 -19.65 -14.42
C SER A 1003 -20.06 -21.12 -14.65
N HIS A 1004 -20.14 -21.99 -13.63
CA HIS A 1004 -19.93 -23.45 -13.81
C HIS A 1004 -20.99 -24.10 -14.70
N ARG A 1005 -22.24 -23.62 -14.66
CA ARG A 1005 -23.30 -24.11 -15.56
C ARG A 1005 -23.10 -23.65 -17.01
N LEU A 1006 -22.47 -22.49 -17.22
CA LEU A 1006 -22.15 -21.99 -18.57
C LEU A 1006 -20.99 -22.76 -19.21
N GLU A 1007 -19.92 -23.00 -18.47
CA GLU A 1007 -18.73 -23.73 -18.95
C GLU A 1007 -18.25 -24.75 -17.90
N PRO A 1008 -18.83 -25.96 -17.88
CA PRO A 1008 -18.41 -27.03 -16.98
C PRO A 1008 -16.95 -27.45 -17.28
N ARG A 1009 -16.10 -27.51 -16.26
CA ARG A 1009 -14.77 -28.14 -16.35
C ARG A 1009 -14.92 -29.62 -16.04
N ARG A 1010 -14.26 -30.51 -16.80
CA ARG A 1010 -14.18 -31.92 -16.43
C ARG A 1010 -13.53 -32.00 -15.03
N PRO A 1011 -14.12 -32.78 -14.09
CA PRO A 1011 -13.62 -32.91 -12.73
C PRO A 1011 -12.21 -33.48 -12.68
#